data_AF-A0A009MWG8-F1
#
_entry.id   AF-A0A009MWG8-F1
#
_cell.length_a   1.000
_cell.length_b   1.000
_cell.length_c   1.000
_cell.angle_alpha   90.00
_cell.angle_beta   90.00
_cell.angle_gamma   90.00
#
_symmetry.space_group_name_H-M   'P 1'
#
loop_
_entity.id
_entity.type
_entity.pdbx_description
1 polymer ?
#
loop_
_entity_poly.entity_id
_entity_poly.type
_entity_poly.pdbx_seq_one_letter_code
_entity_poly.pdbx_strand_id
1 'polypeptide(L)'
;MNTSNIKKYAPQARNDFIAAMRKQSAKYGITADRTLPTEQKGDLLLIGDQVFPLSVMKPREKLIKRIQTSSFEQTIDYIAYSWFNRLCAIRYMECKGLLDHGRRVLSSADGSAGLPQILEECLDIDLPGLDASRVAELKLDGNKDEELYRELLLAQCHALNQVMPLLFEQVSDESELLLPDNLTKTDSLIRDLVSSIPEEDWSDVQIIGWLYQFYISEKKDQVIGKVVKSEDIPAATQLFTPNWIVKYLVQNSVGRLWMMAQPDSTLANNWEYYIQPAEQTDEVNAQLKQLIDVRISEDGDTLNPESITVLDPACGSGHILVEAYDCLKAIYLERGYRSRDIPRLILENNLYGIDIDTRAAQLASFALLMKAREDDRRLFSNPPKLNIIALQDSQPERLDALSQDLANTGIAQADLKELLELFEHASTFGSLIQVPEVFAKKLPDLETKLNIALASGDIFAQQSAQELLPLVQQANLLAKQYDAVIANPPYMGGKGMNTALKDFAKKKFPDSKSDLFAMFIERGFGWCKESGFNSMVTMQSWMFLSSYEAMREKLLQDRTIQTMAHLGARAFPEISGEVVQTTAFVMQGQHINGFKPVFFRLVDTGQDQKESELRSGLNRFDSTIQDDFKKIPGSPIAYWVNIQTRNLFSGNKLLGEISEPRRGLATNDNNKFIRRWAEVSNQKMAFGSINREDAKNSNKKWFPYNKGGEFRKWYGNNEYLVNWENDGEEMFALAKKLYGSPTRTIKNLQYYFRNGISWSMIGSGTFSVRYMDNGYIFDQAADSLFARNNELLEIIGLMNSPVLEFLKIIINPTMNTTAGVISQLPYVPFSASNQARENVEEMIKFARDDWNVYETSWDFTQNPIIRTQQSNLEQAFNTWQQQNADAVAEMKRLEEENNKLFIDAYGLQDELTPDVPDEQITLTRADREKDSQRLVSYVLGCMMGRYSLDEPGLIYAHAGNQDFDANRYLKFPADADGIIPLTEMHWFEDDATHRIREFLTAVWGKDTLDANMQWLAESLDKKANETAEDTIRRYLASKFYKDHMQTYKKRPIYWLFSSGKQGAFQALVYLHRYNESTLARMRTEYVMPLISKMAAYANSLETTKESSDSAAEIKRIEKKLQDLHKQQAELSTFEEKLRHYADQRITLDLDDGVKVNYGKFGDLLAEVKAITGDKTE
;
A
#
# COMPACT_ATOMS: atom_id res chain seq x y z
N MET A 1 24.82 0.75 19.90
CA MET A 1 25.07 0.98 18.46
C MET A 1 24.11 2.04 17.95
N ASN A 2 24.63 3.08 17.31
CA ASN A 2 23.89 4.16 16.68
C ASN A 2 23.77 3.92 15.15
N THR A 3 22.57 3.56 14.68
CA THR A 3 22.34 3.24 13.27
C THR A 3 22.38 4.47 12.34
N SER A 4 22.39 5.69 12.86
CA SER A 4 22.40 6.92 12.06
C SER A 4 23.69 7.08 11.24
N ASN A 5 24.85 6.75 11.81
CA ASN A 5 26.14 6.82 11.11
C ASN A 5 26.16 5.83 9.94
N ILE A 6 25.70 4.62 10.20
CA ILE A 6 25.62 3.52 9.23
C ILE A 6 24.67 3.89 8.07
N LYS A 7 23.49 4.43 8.39
CA LYS A 7 22.48 4.85 7.41
C LYS A 7 22.99 5.94 6.49
N LYS A 8 23.86 6.83 6.98
CA LYS A 8 24.49 7.88 6.17
C LYS A 8 25.62 7.33 5.29
N TYR A 9 26.46 6.46 5.84
CA TYR A 9 27.66 5.96 5.16
C TYR A 9 27.34 4.91 4.08
N ALA A 10 26.56 3.88 4.40
CA ALA A 10 26.46 2.69 3.54
C ALA A 10 25.91 2.94 2.12
N PRO A 11 24.88 3.79 1.89
CA PRO A 11 24.42 4.11 0.53
C PRO A 11 25.50 4.85 -0.29
N GLN A 12 26.22 5.77 0.35
CA GLN A 12 27.29 6.52 -0.30
C GLN A 12 28.47 5.59 -0.63
N ALA A 13 28.86 4.74 0.31
CA ALA A 13 29.89 3.73 0.11
C ALA A 13 29.57 2.83 -1.09
N ARG A 14 28.31 2.39 -1.28
CA ARG A 14 27.93 1.63 -2.47
C ARG A 14 28.30 2.34 -3.77
N ASN A 15 27.93 3.61 -3.88
CA ASN A 15 28.20 4.39 -5.08
C ASN A 15 29.70 4.60 -5.30
N ASP A 16 30.46 4.83 -4.22
CA ASP A 16 31.91 5.04 -4.29
C ASP A 16 32.68 3.76 -4.65
N PHE A 17 32.30 2.61 -4.08
CA PHE A 17 32.86 1.31 -4.45
C PHE A 17 32.56 0.98 -5.92
N ILE A 18 31.32 1.14 -6.39
CA ILE A 18 30.97 0.91 -7.81
C ILE A 18 31.79 1.82 -8.72
N ALA A 19 31.92 3.10 -8.39
CA ALA A 19 32.71 4.05 -9.17
C ALA A 19 34.20 3.66 -9.22
N ALA A 20 34.77 3.24 -8.09
CA ALA A 20 36.15 2.80 -8.01
C ALA A 20 36.40 1.52 -8.83
N MET A 21 35.52 0.52 -8.73
CA MET A 21 35.63 -0.72 -9.51
C MET A 21 35.46 -0.48 -11.02
N ARG A 22 34.56 0.44 -11.43
CA ARG A 22 34.45 0.85 -12.84
C ARG A 22 35.72 1.50 -13.36
N LYS A 23 36.32 2.39 -12.56
CA LYS A 23 37.59 3.05 -12.90
C LYS A 23 38.71 2.03 -13.06
N GLN A 24 38.79 1.04 -12.18
CA GLN A 24 39.79 -0.01 -12.24
C GLN A 24 39.56 -0.96 -13.42
N SER A 25 38.31 -1.34 -13.69
CA SER A 25 37.95 -2.13 -14.88
C SER A 25 38.36 -1.42 -16.18
N ALA A 26 38.13 -0.10 -16.26
CA ALA A 26 38.51 0.71 -17.41
C ALA A 26 40.03 0.76 -17.62
N LYS A 27 40.83 0.77 -16.55
CA LYS A 27 42.30 0.68 -16.61
C LYS A 27 42.75 -0.59 -17.33
N TYR A 28 42.06 -1.72 -17.12
CA TYR A 28 42.33 -2.98 -17.81
C TYR A 28 41.58 -3.12 -19.15
N GLY A 29 41.09 -2.01 -19.71
CA GLY A 29 40.46 -1.96 -21.03
C GLY A 29 39.08 -2.61 -21.09
N ILE A 30 38.37 -2.74 -19.97
CA ILE A 30 37.02 -3.34 -19.90
C ILE A 30 36.03 -2.28 -19.43
N THR A 31 35.03 -1.98 -20.25
CA THR A 31 33.96 -1.01 -19.99
C THR A 31 32.62 -1.58 -20.42
N ALA A 32 31.51 -0.95 -20.03
CA ALA A 32 30.15 -1.41 -20.38
C ALA A 32 29.96 -1.62 -21.90
N ASP A 33 30.56 -0.77 -22.73
CA ASP A 33 30.35 -0.78 -24.18
C ASP A 33 31.44 -1.51 -24.96
N ARG A 34 32.62 -1.75 -24.36
CA ARG A 34 33.78 -2.33 -25.07
C ARG A 34 34.76 -3.05 -24.17
N THR A 35 35.40 -4.07 -24.75
CA THR A 35 36.57 -4.78 -24.22
C THR A 35 37.72 -4.65 -25.22
N LEU A 36 38.84 -4.07 -24.80
CA LEU A 36 40.03 -3.88 -25.64
C LEU A 36 40.75 -5.23 -25.89
N PRO A 37 41.36 -5.43 -27.07
CA PRO A 37 42.17 -6.62 -27.34
C PRO A 37 43.50 -6.58 -26.57
N THR A 38 44.13 -7.75 -26.42
CA THR A 38 45.42 -7.90 -25.74
C THR A 38 46.47 -8.51 -26.66
N GLU A 39 47.71 -8.03 -26.56
CA GLU A 39 48.87 -8.57 -27.27
C GLU A 39 49.98 -8.92 -26.25
N GLN A 40 50.48 -10.15 -26.26
CA GLN A 40 51.60 -10.56 -25.41
C GLN A 40 52.93 -10.28 -26.12
N LYS A 41 53.84 -9.54 -25.44
CA LYS A 41 55.22 -9.32 -25.89
C LYS A 41 56.20 -9.68 -24.77
N GLY A 42 56.71 -10.91 -24.81
CA GLY A 42 57.56 -11.46 -23.74
C GLY A 42 56.82 -11.55 -22.42
N ASP A 43 57.36 -10.91 -21.38
CA ASP A 43 56.78 -10.84 -20.02
C ASP A 43 55.81 -9.66 -19.82
N LEU A 44 55.49 -8.93 -20.89
CA LEU A 44 54.57 -7.80 -20.88
C LEU A 44 53.28 -8.09 -21.65
N LEU A 45 52.17 -7.58 -21.14
CA LEU A 45 50.83 -7.61 -21.73
C LEU A 45 50.45 -6.20 -22.18
N LEU A 46 50.23 -6.01 -23.49
CA LEU A 46 49.68 -4.77 -24.04
C LEU A 46 48.16 -4.86 -24.05
N ILE A 47 47.48 -3.89 -23.41
CA ILE A 47 46.03 -3.74 -23.44
C ILE A 47 45.72 -2.37 -24.08
N GLY A 48 45.32 -2.37 -25.35
CA GLY A 48 45.30 -1.14 -26.14
C GLY A 48 46.70 -0.50 -26.19
N ASP A 49 46.82 0.75 -25.75
CA ASP A 49 48.09 1.50 -25.71
C ASP A 49 48.84 1.39 -24.36
N GLN A 50 48.33 0.63 -23.38
CA GLN A 50 48.90 0.52 -22.04
C GLN A 50 49.64 -0.80 -21.82
N VAL A 51 50.75 -0.75 -21.08
CA VAL A 51 51.63 -1.88 -20.78
C VAL A 51 51.39 -2.37 -19.35
N PHE A 52 51.15 -3.68 -19.19
CA PHE A 52 50.96 -4.36 -17.91
C PHE A 52 51.89 -5.58 -17.79
N PRO A 53 52.15 -6.09 -16.57
CA PRO A 53 52.82 -7.38 -16.40
C PRO A 53 51.98 -8.55 -16.92
N LEU A 54 52.61 -9.61 -17.44
CA LEU A 54 51.92 -10.80 -17.97
C LEU A 54 50.98 -11.49 -16.94
N SER A 55 51.26 -11.33 -15.65
CA SER A 55 50.44 -11.84 -14.53
C SER A 55 48.99 -11.35 -14.56
N VAL A 56 48.71 -10.21 -15.20
CA VAL A 56 47.36 -9.63 -15.35
C VAL A 56 46.47 -10.40 -16.33
N MET A 57 47.06 -11.17 -17.25
CA MET A 57 46.32 -11.82 -18.35
C MET A 57 45.22 -12.76 -17.84
N LYS A 58 45.56 -13.69 -16.93
CA LYS A 58 44.62 -14.70 -16.43
C LYS A 58 43.45 -14.10 -15.62
N PRO A 59 43.69 -13.21 -14.63
CA PRO A 59 42.59 -12.56 -13.90
C PRO A 59 41.66 -11.74 -14.81
N ARG A 60 42.23 -11.09 -15.85
CA ARG A 60 41.45 -10.32 -16.82
C ARG A 60 40.55 -11.21 -17.68
N GLU A 61 41.03 -12.35 -18.15
CA GLU A 61 40.23 -13.31 -18.91
C GLU A 61 39.08 -13.87 -18.08
N LYS A 62 39.32 -14.18 -16.80
CA LYS A 62 38.25 -14.58 -15.86
C LYS A 62 37.20 -13.48 -15.70
N LEU A 63 37.61 -12.23 -15.53
CA LEU A 63 36.69 -11.08 -15.42
C LEU A 63 35.78 -10.97 -16.64
N ILE A 64 36.36 -11.09 -17.84
CA ILE A 64 35.60 -11.05 -19.10
C ILE A 64 34.59 -12.21 -19.16
N LYS A 65 35.00 -13.42 -18.77
CA LYS A 65 34.11 -14.59 -18.76
C LYS A 65 32.93 -14.41 -17.80
N ARG A 66 33.16 -13.83 -16.61
CA ARG A 66 32.08 -13.50 -15.66
C ARG A 66 31.12 -12.47 -16.24
N ILE A 67 31.65 -11.40 -16.85
CA ILE A 67 30.84 -10.36 -17.52
C ILE A 67 29.97 -10.94 -18.63
N GLN A 68 30.49 -11.91 -19.39
CA GLN A 68 29.73 -12.61 -20.44
C GLN A 68 28.61 -13.51 -19.88
N THR A 69 28.77 -14.00 -18.65
CA THR A 69 27.79 -14.90 -18.01
C THR A 69 26.64 -14.14 -17.36
N SER A 70 26.92 -12.97 -16.78
CA SER A 70 25.91 -12.12 -16.12
C SER A 70 25.68 -10.84 -16.95
N SER A 71 26.41 -9.78 -16.61
CA SER A 71 26.52 -8.53 -17.38
C SER A 71 27.64 -7.69 -16.77
N PHE A 72 28.05 -6.61 -17.44
CA PHE A 72 29.02 -5.67 -16.89
C PHE A 72 28.54 -5.07 -15.56
N GLU A 73 27.32 -4.55 -15.53
CA GLU A 73 26.77 -3.87 -14.36
C GLU A 73 26.61 -4.83 -13.16
N GLN A 74 26.11 -6.04 -13.38
CA GLN A 74 25.98 -7.04 -12.32
C GLN A 74 27.34 -7.49 -11.77
N THR A 75 28.34 -7.65 -12.64
CA THR A 75 29.68 -8.05 -12.22
C THR A 75 30.36 -6.98 -11.38
N ILE A 76 30.25 -5.72 -11.79
CA ILE A 76 30.80 -4.59 -11.03
C ILE A 76 30.10 -4.44 -9.68
N ASP A 77 28.77 -4.50 -9.64
CA ASP A 77 28.00 -4.41 -8.39
C ASP A 77 28.37 -5.56 -7.42
N TYR A 78 28.49 -6.80 -7.92
CA TYR A 78 28.94 -7.95 -7.13
C TYR A 78 30.35 -7.77 -6.54
N ILE A 79 31.32 -7.32 -7.35
CA ILE A 79 32.72 -7.17 -6.90
C ILE A 79 32.84 -5.99 -5.93
N ALA A 80 32.18 -4.86 -6.22
CA ALA A 80 32.10 -3.70 -5.33
C ALA A 80 31.57 -4.09 -3.95
N TYR A 81 30.49 -4.86 -3.94
CA TYR A 81 29.88 -5.37 -2.74
C TYR A 81 30.79 -6.36 -1.97
N SER A 82 31.43 -7.28 -2.69
CA SER A 82 32.36 -8.25 -2.08
C SER A 82 33.50 -7.55 -1.35
N TRP A 83 34.09 -6.51 -1.96
CA TRP A 83 35.13 -5.70 -1.30
C TRP A 83 34.61 -4.91 -0.11
N PHE A 84 33.42 -4.31 -0.22
CA PHE A 84 32.78 -3.63 0.90
C PHE A 84 32.61 -4.56 2.11
N ASN A 85 32.09 -5.78 1.90
CA ASN A 85 31.89 -6.75 2.97
C ASN A 85 33.22 -7.24 3.58
N ARG A 86 34.25 -7.51 2.75
CA ARG A 86 35.58 -7.91 3.23
C ARG A 86 36.19 -6.84 4.14
N LEU A 87 36.10 -5.57 3.74
CA LEU A 87 36.61 -4.45 4.54
C LEU A 87 35.80 -4.27 5.83
N CYS A 88 34.46 -4.39 5.78
CA CYS A 88 33.64 -4.35 6.99
C CYS A 88 33.96 -5.50 7.96
N ALA A 89 34.19 -6.70 7.44
CA ALA A 89 34.57 -7.87 8.24
C ALA A 89 35.95 -7.67 8.90
N ILE A 90 36.95 -7.22 8.16
CA ILE A 90 38.27 -6.89 8.71
C ILE A 90 38.14 -5.79 9.76
N ARG A 91 37.34 -4.74 9.50
CA ARG A 91 37.09 -3.65 10.45
C ARG A 91 36.48 -4.15 11.75
N TYR A 92 35.47 -5.02 11.68
CA TYR A 92 34.89 -5.65 12.86
C TYR A 92 35.95 -6.47 13.63
N MET A 93 36.71 -7.30 12.92
CA MET A 93 37.73 -8.15 13.54
C MET A 93 38.85 -7.35 14.21
N GLU A 94 39.34 -6.28 13.60
CA GLU A 94 40.40 -5.47 14.21
C GLU A 94 39.91 -4.70 15.45
N CYS A 95 38.68 -4.15 15.42
CA CYS A 95 38.08 -3.46 16.57
C CYS A 95 37.88 -4.42 17.76
N LYS A 96 37.64 -5.71 17.48
CA LYS A 96 37.50 -6.77 18.49
C LYS A 96 38.80 -7.47 18.86
N GLY A 97 39.93 -7.14 18.21
CA GLY A 97 41.21 -7.81 18.42
C GLY A 97 41.17 -9.30 18.03
N LEU A 98 40.42 -9.66 16.99
CA LEU A 98 40.21 -11.03 16.52
C LEU A 98 41.16 -11.43 15.38
N LEU A 99 42.11 -10.59 14.99
CA LEU A 99 43.16 -10.91 14.02
C LEU A 99 44.37 -11.52 14.73
N ASP A 100 44.87 -12.66 14.25
CA ASP A 100 45.86 -13.48 14.98
C ASP A 100 47.21 -12.76 15.19
N HIS A 101 47.63 -11.93 14.23
CA HIS A 101 48.86 -11.12 14.33
C HIS A 101 48.71 -9.90 15.26
N GLY A 102 47.50 -9.59 15.72
CA GLY A 102 47.25 -8.54 16.71
C GLY A 102 47.53 -7.11 16.25
N ARG A 103 47.55 -6.83 14.94
CA ARG A 103 47.68 -5.47 14.37
C ARG A 103 46.40 -5.04 13.68
N ARG A 104 46.11 -3.74 13.69
CA ARG A 104 45.00 -3.15 12.94
C ARG A 104 45.35 -3.07 11.45
N VAL A 105 44.48 -3.59 10.59
CA VAL A 105 44.71 -3.73 9.15
C VAL A 105 44.23 -2.48 8.40
N LEU A 106 43.19 -1.81 8.90
CA LEU A 106 42.53 -0.67 8.27
C LEU A 106 42.76 0.65 9.00
N SER A 107 42.98 0.61 10.33
CA SER A 107 43.18 1.79 11.17
C SER A 107 44.57 1.84 11.81
N SER A 108 44.95 3.02 12.29
CA SER A 108 46.17 3.22 13.10
C SER A 108 46.05 2.52 14.46
N ALA A 109 47.17 2.38 15.19
CA ALA A 109 47.18 1.69 16.49
C ALA A 109 46.22 2.29 17.53
N ASP A 110 45.95 3.60 17.45
CA ASP A 110 45.00 4.34 18.29
C ASP A 110 43.54 4.27 17.79
N GLY A 111 43.29 3.56 16.69
CA GLY A 111 41.99 3.40 16.04
C GLY A 111 41.58 4.53 15.11
N SER A 112 42.41 5.55 14.93
CA SER A 112 42.14 6.67 14.03
C SER A 112 42.29 6.28 12.55
N ALA A 113 41.69 7.10 11.68
CA ALA A 113 41.77 6.97 10.22
C ALA A 113 43.10 7.49 9.65
N GLY A 114 44.21 7.13 10.31
CA GLY A 114 45.59 7.45 9.92
C GLY A 114 46.22 6.37 9.05
N LEU A 115 47.54 6.23 9.14
CA LEU A 115 48.27 5.14 8.47
C LEU A 115 47.94 3.81 9.15
N PRO A 116 47.58 2.74 8.43
CA PRO A 116 47.22 1.46 9.05
C PRO A 116 48.38 0.85 9.84
N GLN A 117 48.11 0.34 11.05
CA GLN A 117 49.13 -0.21 11.93
C GLN A 117 49.90 -1.37 11.26
N ILE A 118 49.22 -2.21 10.46
CA ILE A 118 49.84 -3.31 9.73
C ILE A 118 50.93 -2.84 8.75
N LEU A 119 50.83 -1.62 8.22
CA LEU A 119 51.82 -1.03 7.32
C LEU A 119 53.01 -0.45 8.10
N GLU A 120 52.76 0.11 9.28
CA GLU A 120 53.80 0.61 10.19
C GLU A 120 54.66 -0.53 10.73
N GLU A 121 54.01 -1.62 11.15
CA GLU A 121 54.64 -2.77 11.82
C GLU A 121 54.74 -4.02 10.91
N CYS A 122 54.83 -3.81 9.59
CA CYS A 122 54.78 -4.87 8.58
C CYS A 122 55.91 -5.93 8.67
N LEU A 123 57.06 -5.61 9.27
CA LEU A 123 58.20 -6.54 9.37
C LEU A 123 57.97 -7.69 10.36
N ASP A 124 57.04 -7.53 11.29
CA ASP A 124 56.69 -8.54 12.31
C ASP A 124 55.43 -9.34 11.92
N ILE A 125 54.91 -9.16 10.70
CA ILE A 125 53.70 -9.82 10.20
C ILE A 125 54.06 -11.13 9.50
N ASP A 126 53.53 -12.23 10.02
CA ASP A 126 53.58 -13.54 9.39
C ASP A 126 52.18 -13.92 8.89
N LEU A 127 51.99 -13.93 7.57
CA LEU A 127 50.75 -14.30 6.91
C LEU A 127 51.03 -15.32 5.80
N PRO A 128 50.14 -16.31 5.60
CA PRO A 128 50.28 -17.29 4.52
C PRO A 128 50.46 -16.61 3.14
N GLY A 129 51.55 -16.95 2.45
CA GLY A 129 51.85 -16.44 1.11
C GLY A 129 52.51 -15.06 1.05
N LEU A 130 52.80 -14.43 2.19
CA LEU A 130 53.53 -13.16 2.26
C LEU A 130 55.05 -13.40 2.21
N ASP A 131 55.74 -12.81 1.24
CA ASP A 131 57.21 -12.89 1.14
C ASP A 131 57.87 -11.81 2.00
N ALA A 132 58.44 -12.22 3.14
CA ALA A 132 59.12 -11.33 4.07
C ALA A 132 60.28 -10.54 3.44
N SER A 133 60.97 -11.11 2.43
CA SER A 133 62.08 -10.42 1.75
C SER A 133 61.57 -9.28 0.89
N ARG A 134 60.46 -9.52 0.18
CA ARG A 134 59.78 -8.51 -0.65
C ARG A 134 59.15 -7.41 0.19
N VAL A 135 58.52 -7.75 1.32
CA VAL A 135 57.99 -6.78 2.30
C VAL A 135 59.10 -5.85 2.80
N ALA A 136 60.26 -6.42 3.16
CA ALA A 136 61.42 -5.63 3.59
C ALA A 136 61.97 -4.72 2.48
N GLU A 137 62.04 -5.20 1.24
CA GLU A 137 62.48 -4.42 0.08
C GLU A 137 61.55 -3.22 -0.17
N LEU A 138 60.23 -3.45 -0.24
CA LEU A 138 59.23 -2.41 -0.48
C LEU A 138 59.21 -1.37 0.66
N LYS A 139 59.42 -1.80 1.91
CA LYS A 139 59.49 -0.90 3.07
C LYS A 139 60.73 -0.01 3.04
N LEU A 140 61.86 -0.52 2.56
CA LEU A 140 63.12 0.22 2.46
C LEU A 140 63.15 1.24 1.31
N ASP A 141 62.42 1.00 0.22
CA ASP A 141 62.32 1.92 -0.94
C ASP A 141 61.63 3.25 -0.55
N GLY A 142 60.80 3.25 0.51
CA GLY A 142 60.24 4.44 1.15
C GLY A 142 59.21 5.24 0.32
N ASN A 143 59.01 4.88 -0.95
CA ASN A 143 58.02 5.48 -1.87
C ASN A 143 56.98 4.47 -2.39
N LYS A 144 57.00 3.22 -1.90
CA LYS A 144 56.12 2.11 -2.32
C LYS A 144 55.09 1.68 -1.28
N ASP A 145 54.74 2.56 -0.33
CA ASP A 145 53.78 2.25 0.75
C ASP A 145 52.42 1.74 0.23
N GLU A 146 51.96 2.22 -0.91
CA GLU A 146 50.69 1.79 -1.52
C GLU A 146 50.76 0.35 -2.07
N GLU A 147 51.86 -0.01 -2.74
CA GLU A 147 52.11 -1.35 -3.24
C GLU A 147 52.29 -2.33 -2.06
N LEU A 148 53.05 -1.92 -1.05
CA LEU A 148 53.25 -2.69 0.17
C LEU A 148 51.93 -2.93 0.92
N TYR A 149 51.11 -1.88 1.11
CA TYR A 149 49.83 -2.02 1.80
C TYR A 149 48.87 -2.94 1.06
N ARG A 150 48.84 -2.86 -0.27
CA ARG A 150 48.04 -3.77 -1.10
C ARG A 150 48.45 -5.23 -0.92
N GLU A 151 49.75 -5.52 -0.87
CA GLU A 151 50.25 -6.89 -0.60
C GLU A 151 49.83 -7.39 0.79
N LEU A 152 49.95 -6.55 1.82
CA LEU A 152 49.53 -6.89 3.18
C LEU A 152 48.03 -7.15 3.29
N LEU A 153 47.19 -6.31 2.67
CA LEU A 153 45.74 -6.46 2.68
C LEU A 153 45.29 -7.73 1.95
N LEU A 154 45.91 -8.05 0.81
CA LEU A 154 45.61 -9.27 0.05
C LEU A 154 46.06 -10.51 0.83
N ALA A 155 47.27 -10.51 1.41
CA ALA A 155 47.73 -11.61 2.26
C ALA A 155 46.80 -11.83 3.46
N GLN A 156 46.28 -10.76 4.06
CA GLN A 156 45.29 -10.85 5.14
C GLN A 156 43.97 -11.48 4.65
N CYS A 157 43.49 -11.10 3.47
CA CYS A 157 42.29 -11.71 2.87
C CYS A 157 42.52 -13.21 2.58
N HIS A 158 43.69 -13.58 2.06
CA HIS A 158 44.05 -14.98 1.78
C HIS A 158 44.14 -15.82 3.06
N ALA A 159 44.68 -15.25 4.15
CA ALA A 159 44.66 -15.90 5.45
C ALA A 159 43.22 -16.17 5.94
N LEU A 160 42.33 -15.19 5.78
CA LEU A 160 40.92 -15.32 6.19
C LEU A 160 40.11 -16.25 5.29
N ASN A 161 40.47 -16.41 4.00
CA ASN A 161 39.84 -17.37 3.09
C ASN A 161 39.93 -18.82 3.61
N GLN A 162 41.02 -19.19 4.30
CA GLN A 162 41.17 -20.54 4.85
C GLN A 162 40.11 -20.87 5.92
N VAL A 163 39.58 -19.85 6.59
CA VAL A 163 38.59 -19.98 7.65
C VAL A 163 37.17 -19.63 7.17
N MET A 164 37.07 -18.63 6.30
CA MET A 164 35.82 -18.03 5.83
C MET A 164 35.77 -17.97 4.29
N PRO A 165 35.79 -19.13 3.61
CA PRO A 165 35.94 -19.20 2.16
C PRO A 165 34.77 -18.61 1.39
N LEU A 166 33.59 -18.47 2.01
CA LEU A 166 32.44 -17.82 1.40
C LEU A 166 32.66 -16.31 1.23
N LEU A 167 33.26 -15.63 2.22
CA LEU A 167 33.40 -14.18 2.25
C LEU A 167 34.72 -13.68 1.60
N PHE A 168 35.81 -14.38 1.86
CA PHE A 168 37.11 -14.12 1.28
C PHE A 168 37.36 -15.21 0.23
N GLU A 169 37.41 -14.87 -1.07
CA GLU A 169 37.61 -15.83 -2.17
C GLU A 169 39.09 -16.28 -2.28
N GLN A 170 39.37 -17.35 -3.03
CA GLN A 170 40.72 -17.91 -3.19
C GLN A 170 41.63 -17.03 -4.08
N VAL A 171 42.95 -17.15 -3.87
CA VAL A 171 44.03 -16.52 -4.65
C VAL A 171 43.78 -16.67 -6.15
N SER A 172 43.94 -15.57 -6.93
CA SER A 172 43.86 -15.47 -8.41
C SER A 172 42.49 -15.18 -9.05
N ASP A 173 41.55 -14.59 -8.31
CA ASP A 173 40.25 -14.17 -8.85
C ASP A 173 40.24 -12.74 -9.41
N GLU A 174 39.36 -12.55 -10.39
CA GLU A 174 39.06 -11.29 -11.08
C GLU A 174 38.71 -10.13 -10.14
N SER A 175 38.27 -10.42 -8.90
CA SER A 175 37.91 -9.41 -7.90
C SER A 175 39.13 -8.65 -7.36
N GLU A 176 40.30 -9.29 -7.26
CA GLU A 176 41.55 -8.64 -6.84
C GLU A 176 42.01 -7.58 -7.85
N LEU A 177 41.79 -7.86 -9.14
CA LEU A 177 42.14 -6.94 -10.23
C LEU A 177 41.43 -5.59 -10.08
N LEU A 178 40.20 -5.60 -9.55
CA LEU A 178 39.38 -4.40 -9.40
C LEU A 178 39.60 -3.65 -8.08
N LEU A 179 40.39 -4.19 -7.13
CA LEU A 179 40.75 -3.47 -5.91
C LEU A 179 41.44 -2.13 -6.26
N PRO A 180 41.00 -0.98 -5.70
CA PRO A 180 41.57 0.33 -6.03
C PRO A 180 43.05 0.47 -5.64
N ASP A 181 43.77 1.36 -6.33
CA ASP A 181 45.21 1.61 -6.11
C ASP A 181 45.49 2.81 -5.17
N ASN A 182 44.47 3.40 -4.55
CA ASN A 182 44.58 4.60 -3.69
C ASN A 182 44.12 4.34 -2.26
N LEU A 183 44.40 3.14 -1.72
CA LEU A 183 43.95 2.65 -0.42
C LEU A 183 44.56 3.42 0.77
N THR A 184 45.79 3.95 0.65
CA THR A 184 46.46 4.71 1.73
C THR A 184 46.19 6.22 1.71
N LYS A 185 45.49 6.74 0.70
CA LYS A 185 45.26 8.18 0.50
C LYS A 185 44.14 8.74 1.39
N THR A 186 44.10 10.06 1.53
CA THR A 186 43.10 10.77 2.36
C THR A 186 41.67 10.67 1.85
N ASP A 187 41.49 10.35 0.58
CA ASP A 187 40.21 10.14 -0.11
C ASP A 187 39.93 8.66 -0.39
N SER A 188 40.59 7.74 0.33
CA SER A 188 40.41 6.29 0.13
C SER A 188 39.11 5.78 0.75
N LEU A 189 38.57 4.70 0.15
CA LEU A 189 37.38 4.00 0.66
C LEU A 189 37.57 3.49 2.10
N ILE A 190 38.80 3.11 2.46
CA ILE A 190 39.16 2.60 3.79
C ILE A 190 39.13 3.74 4.82
N ARG A 191 39.70 4.90 4.48
CA ARG A 191 39.73 6.04 5.38
C ARG A 191 38.33 6.55 5.69
N ASP A 192 37.46 6.55 4.68
CA ASP A 192 36.08 6.96 4.86
C ASP A 192 35.30 5.98 5.75
N LEU A 193 35.49 4.65 5.58
CA LEU A 193 34.93 3.63 6.48
C LEU A 193 35.31 3.85 7.94
N VAL A 194 36.61 4.05 8.21
CA VAL A 194 37.16 4.21 9.58
C VAL A 194 36.71 5.53 10.21
N SER A 195 36.62 6.61 9.44
CA SER A 195 36.27 7.93 9.97
C SER A 195 34.76 8.18 10.07
N SER A 196 33.94 7.57 9.21
CA SER A 196 32.49 7.75 9.20
C SER A 196 31.75 6.91 10.24
N ILE A 197 32.32 5.80 10.69
CA ILE A 197 31.70 4.90 11.68
C ILE A 197 32.60 4.76 12.92
N PRO A 198 32.20 5.36 14.05
CA PRO A 198 32.92 5.25 15.32
C PRO A 198 33.15 3.80 15.77
N GLU A 199 34.28 3.54 16.43
CA GLU A 199 34.67 2.20 16.91
C GLU A 199 33.63 1.56 17.86
N GLU A 200 32.94 2.37 18.66
CA GLU A 200 31.85 1.96 19.56
C GLU A 200 30.67 1.30 18.83
N ASP A 201 30.40 1.68 17.58
CA ASP A 201 29.32 1.09 16.77
C ASP A 201 29.67 -0.34 16.29
N TRP A 202 30.96 -0.71 16.25
CA TRP A 202 31.45 -2.04 15.89
C TRP A 202 31.44 -3.05 17.06
N SER A 203 30.90 -2.64 18.22
CA SER A 203 30.79 -3.49 19.41
C SER A 203 29.82 -4.67 19.24
N ASP A 204 28.86 -4.57 18.33
CA ASP A 204 27.84 -5.58 18.07
C ASP A 204 27.98 -6.11 16.63
N VAL A 205 27.99 -7.44 16.47
CA VAL A 205 28.06 -8.11 15.17
C VAL A 205 26.88 -7.75 14.25
N GLN A 206 25.75 -7.31 14.83
CA GLN A 206 24.58 -6.84 14.09
C GLN A 206 24.89 -5.65 13.16
N ILE A 207 25.96 -4.87 13.42
CA ILE A 207 26.39 -3.76 12.56
C ILE A 207 26.53 -4.19 11.09
N ILE A 208 26.98 -5.43 10.85
CA ILE A 208 27.18 -5.98 9.52
C ILE A 208 25.84 -6.15 8.77
N GLY A 209 24.79 -6.56 9.49
CA GLY A 209 23.43 -6.64 8.95
C GLY A 209 22.88 -5.25 8.57
N TRP A 210 23.10 -4.25 9.41
CA TRP A 210 22.68 -2.87 9.13
C TRP A 210 23.42 -2.25 7.96
N LEU A 211 24.74 -2.45 7.88
CA LEU A 211 25.56 -2.02 6.75
C LEU A 211 25.02 -2.59 5.45
N TYR A 212 24.69 -3.89 5.41
CA TYR A 212 24.09 -4.53 4.23
C TYR A 212 22.73 -3.94 3.86
N GLN A 213 21.83 -3.76 4.82
CA GLN A 213 20.50 -3.21 4.53
C GLN A 213 20.58 -1.81 3.93
N PHE A 214 21.35 -0.92 4.55
CA PHE A 214 21.47 0.45 4.06
C PHE A 214 22.24 0.50 2.73
N TYR A 215 23.21 -0.39 2.51
CA TYR A 215 23.92 -0.50 1.24
C TYR A 215 22.97 -0.76 0.07
N ILE A 216 21.94 -1.61 0.22
CA ILE A 216 21.02 -1.96 -0.88
C ILE A 216 19.72 -1.14 -0.92
N SER A 217 19.55 -0.17 -0.01
CA SER A 217 18.31 0.61 0.14
C SER A 217 17.88 1.36 -1.14
N GLU A 218 18.81 2.02 -1.83
CA GLU A 218 18.50 2.73 -3.10
C GLU A 218 18.00 1.77 -4.19
N LYS A 219 18.55 0.55 -4.25
CA LYS A 219 18.15 -0.47 -5.22
C LYS A 219 16.75 -0.99 -4.92
N LYS A 220 16.39 -1.15 -3.65
CA LYS A 220 15.04 -1.52 -3.19
C LYS A 220 13.99 -0.50 -3.67
N ASP A 221 14.26 0.80 -3.51
CA ASP A 221 13.35 1.85 -3.94
C ASP A 221 13.10 1.87 -5.46
N GLN A 222 14.08 1.43 -6.28
CA GLN A 222 13.94 1.37 -7.74
C GLN A 222 13.01 0.24 -8.24
N VAL A 223 12.90 -0.84 -7.46
CA VAL A 223 12.21 -2.09 -7.87
C VAL A 223 10.85 -2.27 -7.20
N ILE A 224 10.59 -1.59 -6.08
CA ILE A 224 9.29 -1.61 -5.40
C ILE A 224 8.17 -1.11 -6.34
N GLY A 225 7.00 -1.75 -6.25
CA GLY A 225 5.79 -1.37 -6.99
C GLY A 225 5.71 -1.89 -8.43
N LYS A 226 6.69 -2.68 -8.88
CA LYS A 226 6.74 -3.30 -10.21
C LYS A 226 6.73 -4.83 -10.10
N VAL A 227 6.58 -5.51 -11.24
CA VAL A 227 6.88 -6.95 -11.33
C VAL A 227 8.40 -7.11 -11.16
N VAL A 228 8.80 -7.91 -10.19
CA VAL A 228 10.20 -8.05 -9.77
C VAL A 228 10.87 -9.15 -10.60
N LYS A 229 12.04 -8.85 -11.18
CA LYS A 229 12.89 -9.85 -11.86
C LYS A 229 13.59 -10.72 -10.83
N SER A 230 13.97 -11.94 -11.20
CA SER A 230 14.62 -12.89 -10.27
C SER A 230 15.85 -12.29 -9.57
N GLU A 231 16.71 -11.60 -10.31
CA GLU A 231 17.90 -10.89 -9.81
C GLU A 231 17.59 -9.76 -8.80
N ASP A 232 16.39 -9.20 -8.83
CA ASP A 232 15.95 -8.08 -7.97
C ASP A 232 15.11 -8.55 -6.76
N ILE A 233 14.77 -9.85 -6.65
CA ILE A 233 13.97 -10.39 -5.54
C ILE A 233 14.61 -10.11 -4.17
N PRO A 234 15.93 -10.33 -3.95
CA PRO A 234 16.55 -10.04 -2.66
C PRO A 234 16.38 -8.58 -2.25
N ALA A 235 16.58 -7.64 -3.18
CA ALA A 235 16.45 -6.21 -2.91
C ALA A 235 15.00 -5.80 -2.63
N ALA A 236 14.03 -6.34 -3.39
CA ALA A 236 12.62 -6.00 -3.24
C ALA A 236 12.00 -6.48 -1.92
N THR A 237 12.55 -7.53 -1.32
CA THR A 237 11.95 -8.23 -0.18
C THR A 237 12.71 -8.06 1.14
N GLN A 238 13.84 -7.38 1.14
CA GLN A 238 14.69 -7.22 2.33
C GLN A 238 13.98 -6.43 3.44
N LEU A 239 13.98 -7.00 4.66
CA LEU A 239 13.48 -6.36 5.87
C LEU A 239 14.22 -6.88 7.10
N PHE A 240 14.88 -6.01 7.86
CA PHE A 240 15.55 -6.40 9.11
C PHE A 240 14.56 -6.58 10.25
N THR A 241 14.67 -7.69 10.99
CA THR A 241 13.80 -8.00 12.11
C THR A 241 14.35 -7.37 13.42
N PRO A 242 13.57 -6.55 14.14
CA PRO A 242 13.94 -6.07 15.47
C PRO A 242 14.37 -7.21 16.41
N ASN A 243 15.44 -7.00 17.17
CA ASN A 243 16.04 -8.08 17.99
C ASN A 243 15.04 -8.69 18.99
N TRP A 244 14.19 -7.88 19.62
CA TRP A 244 13.19 -8.39 20.55
C TRP A 244 12.19 -9.38 19.91
N ILE A 245 11.84 -9.18 18.62
CA ILE A 245 10.99 -10.13 17.86
C ILE A 245 11.77 -11.41 17.60
N VAL A 246 13.05 -11.31 17.23
CA VAL A 246 13.92 -12.47 17.02
C VAL A 246 14.03 -13.30 18.31
N LYS A 247 14.33 -12.65 19.44
CA LYS A 247 14.37 -13.29 20.75
C LYS A 247 13.04 -13.94 21.12
N TYR A 248 11.92 -13.26 20.89
CA TYR A 248 10.58 -13.84 21.07
C TYR A 248 10.41 -15.14 20.27
N LEU A 249 10.76 -15.15 18.98
CA LEU A 249 10.63 -16.34 18.14
C LEU A 249 11.55 -17.49 18.60
N VAL A 250 12.81 -17.19 18.91
CA VAL A 250 13.81 -18.19 19.34
C VAL A 250 13.48 -18.78 20.71
N GLN A 251 13.23 -17.93 21.71
CA GLN A 251 12.97 -18.37 23.08
C GLN A 251 11.68 -19.20 23.17
N ASN A 252 10.66 -18.86 22.38
CA ASN A 252 9.39 -19.59 22.35
C ASN A 252 9.37 -20.78 21.38
N SER A 253 10.47 -21.09 20.69
CA SER A 253 10.61 -22.30 19.86
C SER A 253 11.68 -23.24 20.41
N VAL A 254 12.96 -22.85 20.31
CA VAL A 254 14.10 -23.63 20.84
C VAL A 254 14.02 -23.73 22.36
N GLY A 255 13.83 -22.60 23.04
CA GLY A 255 13.67 -22.58 24.49
C GLY A 255 12.41 -23.31 24.96
N ARG A 256 11.30 -23.19 24.21
CA ARG A 256 10.06 -23.94 24.47
C ARG A 256 10.26 -25.44 24.43
N LEU A 257 10.93 -25.95 23.40
CA LEU A 257 11.22 -27.38 23.27
C LEU A 257 12.00 -27.90 24.48
N TRP A 258 13.03 -27.15 24.91
CA TRP A 258 13.81 -27.49 26.09
C TRP A 258 12.98 -27.53 27.37
N MET A 259 12.13 -26.50 27.59
CA MET A 259 11.27 -26.43 28.77
C MET A 259 10.17 -27.50 28.78
N MET A 260 9.71 -27.95 27.60
CA MET A 260 8.79 -29.08 27.52
C MET A 260 9.47 -30.39 27.94
N ALA A 261 10.73 -30.59 27.53
CA ALA A 261 11.51 -31.79 27.88
C ALA A 261 12.04 -31.76 29.31
N GLN A 262 12.34 -30.56 29.84
CA GLN A 262 12.87 -30.33 31.17
C GLN A 262 12.05 -29.25 31.91
N PRO A 263 10.85 -29.60 32.42
CA PRO A 263 9.96 -28.64 33.09
C PRO A 263 10.57 -27.95 34.31
N ASP A 264 11.53 -28.60 34.97
CA ASP A 264 12.23 -28.08 36.16
C ASP A 264 13.41 -27.15 35.82
N SER A 265 13.72 -26.93 34.53
CA SER A 265 14.79 -26.02 34.11
C SER A 265 14.53 -24.60 34.57
N THR A 266 15.61 -23.88 34.94
CA THR A 266 15.50 -22.48 35.38
C THR A 266 15.83 -21.49 34.27
N LEU A 267 16.19 -21.96 33.06
CA LEU A 267 16.63 -21.12 31.96
C LEU A 267 15.59 -20.09 31.52
N ALA A 268 14.30 -20.42 31.59
CA ALA A 268 13.22 -19.50 31.26
C ALA A 268 13.26 -18.19 32.07
N ASN A 269 13.82 -18.18 33.29
CA ASN A 269 13.98 -16.97 34.09
C ASN A 269 14.96 -15.96 33.48
N ASN A 270 15.85 -16.41 32.60
CA ASN A 270 16.84 -15.59 31.90
C ASN A 270 16.42 -15.24 30.47
N TRP A 271 15.25 -15.70 30.02
CA TRP A 271 14.72 -15.47 28.68
C TRP A 271 13.63 -14.39 28.72
N GLU A 272 14.05 -13.14 28.52
CA GLU A 272 13.21 -11.93 28.66
C GLU A 272 11.90 -11.92 27.84
N TYR A 273 11.83 -12.70 26.77
CA TYR A 273 10.71 -12.75 25.83
C TYR A 273 10.04 -14.13 25.79
N TYR A 274 10.39 -15.03 26.70
CA TYR A 274 9.72 -16.31 26.86
C TYR A 274 8.31 -16.10 27.42
N ILE A 275 7.31 -16.55 26.68
CA ILE A 275 5.91 -16.40 27.05
C ILE A 275 5.50 -17.55 27.94
N GLN A 276 5.04 -17.29 29.16
CA GLN A 276 4.46 -18.35 29.99
C GLN A 276 3.17 -18.88 29.34
N PRO A 277 3.04 -20.21 29.10
CA PRO A 277 1.83 -20.81 28.55
C PRO A 277 0.58 -20.51 29.36
N ALA A 278 -0.58 -20.52 28.71
CA ALA A 278 -1.86 -20.51 29.40
C ALA A 278 -2.07 -21.80 30.19
N GLU A 279 -2.88 -21.75 31.24
CA GLU A 279 -3.33 -22.96 31.95
C GLU A 279 -4.20 -23.83 31.03
N GLN A 280 -3.75 -25.07 30.82
CA GLN A 280 -4.40 -26.06 29.97
C GLN A 280 -5.18 -27.10 30.80
N THR A 281 -6.11 -27.81 30.16
CA THR A 281 -6.79 -28.95 30.80
C THR A 281 -5.86 -30.16 30.90
N ASP A 282 -6.21 -31.13 31.75
CA ASP A 282 -5.43 -32.35 31.93
C ASP A 282 -5.29 -33.15 30.63
N GLU A 283 -6.33 -33.17 29.78
CA GLU A 283 -6.31 -33.83 28.48
C GLU A 283 -5.33 -33.18 27.50
N VAL A 284 -5.23 -31.85 27.54
CA VAL A 284 -4.28 -31.09 26.71
C VAL A 284 -2.85 -31.32 27.21
N ASN A 285 -2.64 -31.29 28.54
CA ASN A 285 -1.34 -31.58 29.14
C ASN A 285 -0.85 -33.00 28.83
N ALA A 286 -1.76 -33.99 28.81
CA ALA A 286 -1.44 -35.35 28.42
C ALA A 286 -0.99 -35.47 26.94
N GLN A 287 -1.66 -34.76 26.02
CA GLN A 287 -1.28 -34.70 24.61
C GLN A 287 0.11 -34.06 24.43
N LEU A 288 0.39 -32.94 25.11
CA LEU A 288 1.69 -32.27 25.10
C LEU A 288 2.81 -33.19 25.61
N LYS A 289 2.53 -33.91 26.71
CA LYS A 289 3.46 -34.86 27.29
C LYS A 289 3.78 -36.00 26.33
N GLN A 290 2.76 -36.58 25.70
CA GLN A 290 2.96 -37.65 24.72
C GLN A 290 3.84 -37.17 23.54
N LEU A 291 3.61 -35.95 23.05
CA LEU A 291 4.38 -35.38 21.95
C LEU A 291 5.87 -35.21 22.31
N ILE A 292 6.16 -34.68 23.50
CA ILE A 292 7.55 -34.49 23.93
C ILE A 292 8.24 -35.81 24.28
N ASP A 293 7.52 -36.77 24.86
CA ASP A 293 8.06 -38.11 25.18
C ASP A 293 8.52 -38.83 23.89
N VAL A 294 7.78 -38.70 22.79
CA VAL A 294 8.21 -39.22 21.47
C VAL A 294 9.54 -38.60 21.05
N ARG A 295 9.66 -37.28 21.14
CA ARG A 295 10.90 -36.58 20.77
C ARG A 295 12.08 -36.94 21.67
N ILE A 296 11.86 -37.11 22.97
CA ILE A 296 12.89 -37.56 23.92
C ILE A 296 13.36 -38.97 23.56
N SER A 297 12.44 -39.86 23.17
CA SER A 297 12.78 -41.25 22.80
C SER A 297 13.72 -41.37 21.60
N GLU A 298 13.74 -40.37 20.70
CA GLU A 298 14.72 -40.28 19.60
C GLU A 298 16.17 -40.16 20.11
N ASP A 299 16.35 -39.61 21.31
CA ASP A 299 17.65 -39.41 21.97
C ASP A 299 17.89 -40.39 23.15
N GLY A 300 16.97 -41.31 23.40
CA GLY A 300 17.00 -42.23 24.54
C GLY A 300 16.13 -41.74 25.70
N ASP A 301 16.76 -41.35 26.82
CA ASP A 301 16.04 -41.03 28.07
C ASP A 301 15.81 -39.53 28.31
N THR A 302 16.60 -38.67 27.66
CA THR A 302 16.54 -37.20 27.82
C THR A 302 16.89 -36.52 26.52
N LEU A 303 16.28 -35.36 26.23
CA LEU A 303 16.59 -34.55 25.04
C LEU A 303 18.09 -34.21 24.98
N ASN A 304 18.75 -34.58 23.89
CA ASN A 304 20.17 -34.31 23.68
C ASN A 304 20.36 -32.92 23.04
N PRO A 305 21.09 -31.98 23.65
CA PRO A 305 21.36 -30.68 23.05
C PRO A 305 21.98 -30.76 21.64
N GLU A 306 22.81 -31.78 21.36
CA GLU A 306 23.45 -31.96 20.04
C GLU A 306 22.48 -32.35 18.93
N SER A 307 21.29 -32.89 19.26
CA SER A 307 20.30 -33.29 18.26
C SER A 307 19.25 -32.21 17.97
N ILE A 308 19.25 -31.08 18.70
CA ILE A 308 18.31 -29.98 18.50
C ILE A 308 18.66 -29.21 17.23
N THR A 309 17.80 -29.24 16.22
CA THR A 309 18.11 -28.66 14.91
C THR A 309 17.27 -27.41 14.63
N VAL A 310 17.91 -26.32 14.22
CA VAL A 310 17.30 -25.01 13.96
C VAL A 310 17.58 -24.58 12.53
N LEU A 311 16.50 -24.36 11.76
CA LEU A 311 16.57 -23.86 10.39
C LEU A 311 16.05 -22.42 10.31
N ASP A 312 16.82 -21.55 9.68
CA ASP A 312 16.32 -20.31 9.09
C ASP A 312 16.33 -20.43 7.54
N PRO A 313 15.16 -20.62 6.90
CA PRO A 313 15.06 -20.86 5.45
C PRO A 313 15.14 -19.58 4.60
N ALA A 314 15.28 -18.41 5.22
CA ALA A 314 15.47 -17.11 4.57
C ALA A 314 16.37 -16.24 5.46
N CYS A 315 17.60 -16.71 5.69
CA CYS A 315 18.37 -16.32 6.86
C CYS A 315 18.90 -14.88 6.86
N GLY A 316 18.91 -14.21 5.71
CA GLY A 316 19.46 -12.87 5.58
C GLY A 316 20.90 -12.85 6.12
N SER A 317 21.22 -11.82 6.92
CA SER A 317 22.51 -11.69 7.60
C SER A 317 22.68 -12.61 8.83
N GLY A 318 21.77 -13.56 9.08
CA GLY A 318 21.88 -14.57 10.13
C GLY A 318 21.45 -14.12 11.53
N HIS A 319 20.69 -13.03 11.66
CA HIS A 319 20.29 -12.48 12.96
C HIS A 319 19.54 -13.51 13.84
N ILE A 320 18.63 -14.29 13.25
CA ILE A 320 17.90 -15.36 13.96
C ILE A 320 18.84 -16.47 14.43
N LEU A 321 19.80 -16.85 13.59
CA LEU A 321 20.77 -17.90 13.92
C LEU A 321 21.74 -17.46 15.02
N VAL A 322 22.13 -16.18 15.07
CA VAL A 322 22.95 -15.62 16.14
C VAL A 322 22.23 -15.64 17.49
N GLU A 323 20.94 -15.30 17.53
CA GLU A 323 20.16 -15.39 18.77
C GLU A 323 19.85 -16.85 19.16
N ALA A 324 19.66 -17.74 18.17
CA ALA A 324 19.54 -19.18 18.41
C ALA A 324 20.82 -19.78 19.01
N TYR A 325 22.00 -19.30 18.60
CA TYR A 325 23.29 -19.68 19.19
C TYR A 325 23.32 -19.39 20.71
N ASP A 326 22.90 -18.20 21.14
CA ASP A 326 22.89 -17.83 22.56
C ASP A 326 21.91 -18.68 23.38
N CYS A 327 20.73 -18.98 22.81
CA CYS A 327 19.75 -19.86 23.44
C CYS A 327 20.29 -21.29 23.60
N LEU A 328 20.89 -21.85 22.54
CA LEU A 328 21.49 -23.19 22.56
C LEU A 328 22.67 -23.23 23.53
N LYS A 329 23.55 -22.23 23.54
CA LYS A 329 24.68 -22.15 24.48
C LYS A 329 24.21 -22.26 25.93
N ALA A 330 23.13 -21.56 26.30
CA ALA A 330 22.54 -21.67 27.63
C ALA A 330 22.08 -23.10 27.95
N ILE A 331 21.46 -23.79 27.00
CA ILE A 331 21.03 -25.20 27.10
C ILE A 331 22.23 -26.13 27.29
N TYR A 332 23.27 -26.01 26.46
CA TYR A 332 24.50 -26.81 26.58
C TYR A 332 25.21 -26.60 27.93
N LEU A 333 25.24 -25.36 28.43
CA LEU A 333 25.80 -25.04 29.74
C LEU A 333 25.00 -25.67 30.88
N GLU A 334 23.66 -25.60 30.85
CA GLU A 334 22.79 -26.27 31.84
C GLU A 334 23.01 -27.79 31.81
N ARG A 335 23.24 -28.37 30.63
CA ARG A 335 23.56 -29.80 30.47
C ARG A 335 24.98 -30.18 30.94
N GLY A 336 25.85 -29.20 31.20
CA GLY A 336 27.19 -29.42 31.75
C GLY A 336 28.32 -29.54 30.73
N TYR A 337 28.11 -29.10 29.47
CA TYR A 337 29.18 -29.06 28.47
C TYR A 337 30.25 -28.02 28.81
N ARG A 338 31.48 -28.26 28.36
CA ARG A 338 32.58 -27.31 28.56
C ARG A 338 32.41 -26.13 27.62
N SER A 339 32.44 -24.91 28.16
CA SER A 339 32.22 -23.66 27.41
C SER A 339 33.04 -23.52 26.11
N ARG A 340 34.24 -24.11 26.04
CA ARG A 340 35.11 -24.06 24.86
C ARG A 340 34.71 -25.04 23.75
N ASP A 341 34.00 -26.12 24.07
CA ASP A 341 33.61 -27.17 23.12
C ASP A 341 32.24 -26.82 22.47
N ILE A 342 31.40 -26.07 23.19
CA ILE A 342 30.05 -25.64 22.79
C ILE A 342 30.01 -24.90 21.44
N PRO A 343 30.90 -23.93 21.14
CA PRO A 343 30.80 -23.15 19.91
C PRO A 343 30.85 -24.01 18.64
N ARG A 344 31.73 -25.01 18.61
CA ARG A 344 31.83 -25.95 17.48
C ARG A 344 30.58 -26.80 17.35
N LEU A 345 30.13 -27.40 18.47
CA LEU A 345 28.97 -28.29 18.47
C LEU A 345 27.72 -27.57 17.94
N ILE A 346 27.50 -26.32 18.35
CA ILE A 346 26.38 -25.51 17.86
C ILE A 346 26.47 -25.27 16.35
N LEU A 347 27.63 -24.87 15.86
CA LEU A 347 27.82 -24.55 14.44
C LEU A 347 27.71 -25.77 13.53
N GLU A 348 28.21 -26.93 13.96
CA GLU A 348 28.25 -28.16 13.15
C GLU A 348 26.92 -28.95 13.22
N ASN A 349 26.27 -28.99 14.39
CA ASN A 349 25.12 -29.88 14.63
C ASN A 349 23.76 -29.17 14.67
N ASN A 350 23.70 -27.92 15.16
CA ASN A 350 22.43 -27.31 15.53
C ASN A 350 21.90 -26.29 14.51
N LEU A 351 22.77 -25.42 13.96
CA LEU A 351 22.33 -24.26 13.17
C LEU A 351 22.41 -24.49 11.65
N TYR A 352 21.32 -24.18 10.95
CA TYR A 352 21.16 -24.32 9.50
C TYR A 352 20.54 -23.06 8.90
N GLY A 353 21.09 -22.56 7.80
CA GLY A 353 20.65 -21.33 7.16
C GLY A 353 20.63 -21.43 5.65
N ILE A 354 19.57 -20.91 5.04
CA ILE A 354 19.41 -20.87 3.58
C ILE A 354 19.01 -19.45 3.19
N ASP A 355 19.68 -18.90 2.17
CA ASP A 355 19.26 -17.68 1.52
C ASP A 355 19.39 -17.79 0.00
N ILE A 356 18.65 -16.98 -0.76
CA ILE A 356 18.82 -16.88 -2.21
C ILE A 356 19.96 -15.92 -2.58
N ASP A 357 20.30 -14.99 -1.67
CA ASP A 357 21.39 -14.04 -1.89
C ASP A 357 22.68 -14.57 -1.28
N THR A 358 23.64 -14.90 -2.14
CA THR A 358 25.00 -15.30 -1.74
C THR A 358 25.63 -14.32 -0.75
N ARG A 359 25.34 -13.03 -0.92
CA ARG A 359 25.83 -11.96 -0.06
C ARG A 359 25.30 -12.08 1.36
N ALA A 360 24.02 -12.39 1.51
CA ALA A 360 23.39 -12.57 2.80
C ALA A 360 23.97 -13.80 3.52
N ALA A 361 24.09 -14.93 2.82
CA ALA A 361 24.68 -16.16 3.35
C ALA A 361 26.15 -15.99 3.81
N GLN A 362 26.94 -15.18 3.08
CA GLN A 362 28.31 -14.80 3.49
C GLN A 362 28.30 -14.06 4.83
N LEU A 363 27.40 -13.09 4.98
CA LEU A 363 27.29 -12.30 6.21
C LEU A 363 26.78 -13.12 7.39
N ALA A 364 25.81 -14.02 7.17
CA ALA A 364 25.34 -14.96 8.19
C ALA A 364 26.48 -15.86 8.68
N SER A 365 27.29 -16.39 7.75
CA SER A 365 28.45 -17.22 8.07
C SER A 365 29.48 -16.45 8.90
N PHE A 366 29.77 -15.20 8.51
CA PHE A 366 30.66 -14.32 9.24
C PHE A 366 30.14 -14.03 10.66
N ALA A 367 28.87 -13.65 10.78
CA ALA A 367 28.26 -13.29 12.06
C ALA A 367 28.30 -14.45 13.06
N LEU A 368 28.00 -15.66 12.60
CA LEU A 368 28.06 -16.88 13.42
C LEU A 368 29.49 -17.23 13.85
N LEU A 369 30.46 -17.15 12.94
CA LEU A 369 31.86 -17.41 13.27
C LEU A 369 32.43 -16.37 14.24
N MET A 370 32.06 -15.10 14.09
CA MET A 370 32.46 -14.05 15.03
C MET A 370 31.88 -14.30 16.41
N LYS A 371 30.57 -14.61 16.48
CA LYS A 371 29.90 -14.95 17.74
C LYS A 371 30.55 -16.15 18.43
N ALA A 372 30.85 -17.21 17.67
CA ALA A 372 31.52 -18.39 18.19
C ALA A 372 32.98 -18.14 18.60
N ARG A 373 33.71 -17.27 17.89
CA ARG A 373 35.10 -16.91 18.20
C ARG A 373 35.22 -16.03 19.45
N GLU A 374 34.20 -15.27 19.79
CA GLU A 374 34.12 -14.57 21.09
C GLU A 374 34.15 -15.57 22.26
N ASP A 375 33.60 -16.78 22.08
CA ASP A 375 33.59 -17.85 23.07
C ASP A 375 34.80 -18.79 23.01
N ASP A 376 35.37 -19.03 21.81
CA ASP A 376 36.62 -19.77 21.62
C ASP A 376 37.58 -19.07 20.65
N ARG A 377 38.62 -18.41 21.20
CA ARG A 377 39.66 -17.75 20.39
C ARG A 377 40.46 -18.71 19.51
N ARG A 378 40.49 -20.02 19.81
CA ARG A 378 41.23 -21.03 19.04
C ARG A 378 40.41 -21.66 17.91
N LEU A 379 39.16 -21.23 17.73
CA LEU A 379 38.24 -21.81 16.76
C LEU A 379 38.80 -21.84 15.33
N PHE A 380 39.64 -20.85 14.96
CA PHE A 380 40.19 -20.75 13.59
C PHE A 380 41.41 -21.64 13.34
N SER A 381 42.05 -22.18 14.38
CA SER A 381 43.12 -23.16 14.20
C SER A 381 42.62 -24.45 13.56
N ASN A 382 41.32 -24.73 13.68
CA ASN A 382 40.64 -25.81 12.99
C ASN A 382 39.21 -25.31 12.66
N PRO A 383 38.96 -24.67 11.51
CA PRO A 383 37.65 -24.04 11.25
C PRO A 383 36.48 -25.04 11.33
N PRO A 384 35.34 -24.67 11.95
CA PRO A 384 34.16 -25.54 12.00
C PRO A 384 33.43 -25.60 10.66
N LYS A 385 32.73 -26.70 10.39
CA LYS A 385 31.84 -26.80 9.21
C LYS A 385 30.53 -26.09 9.50
N LEU A 386 30.21 -25.06 8.71
CA LEU A 386 28.92 -24.37 8.79
C LEU A 386 27.87 -25.02 7.87
N ASN A 387 26.62 -25.00 8.30
CA ASN A 387 25.47 -25.42 7.48
C ASN A 387 24.69 -24.22 6.92
N ILE A 388 25.41 -23.20 6.44
CA ILE A 388 24.86 -22.00 5.79
C ILE A 388 25.11 -22.09 4.30
N ILE A 389 24.06 -21.97 3.49
CA ILE A 389 24.15 -22.06 2.03
C ILE A 389 23.43 -20.89 1.35
N ALA A 390 23.95 -20.52 0.19
CA ALA A 390 23.24 -19.73 -0.79
C ALA A 390 22.71 -20.67 -1.89
N LEU A 391 21.45 -20.53 -2.26
CA LEU A 391 20.88 -21.35 -3.33
C LEU A 391 21.47 -20.94 -4.70
N GLN A 392 21.81 -21.93 -5.50
CA GLN A 392 22.47 -21.75 -6.80
C GLN A 392 21.64 -22.40 -7.89
N ASP A 393 21.47 -21.69 -9.00
CA ASP A 393 20.84 -22.25 -10.19
C ASP A 393 21.70 -23.37 -10.77
N SER A 394 21.05 -24.42 -11.24
CA SER A 394 21.69 -25.47 -12.03
C SER A 394 21.70 -25.11 -13.52
N GLN A 395 22.41 -25.92 -14.31
CA GLN A 395 22.44 -25.80 -15.78
C GLN A 395 21.96 -27.12 -16.42
N PRO A 396 20.64 -27.35 -16.57
CA PRO A 396 20.09 -28.58 -17.13
C PRO A 396 20.64 -28.93 -18.53
N GLU A 397 21.03 -27.93 -19.32
CA GLU A 397 21.65 -28.10 -20.63
C GLU A 397 23.02 -28.81 -20.58
N ARG A 398 23.67 -28.86 -19.42
CA ARG A 398 24.95 -29.57 -19.22
C ARG A 398 24.78 -31.05 -18.87
N LEU A 399 23.55 -31.56 -18.79
CA LEU A 399 23.27 -32.95 -18.39
C LEU A 399 24.13 -33.97 -19.15
N ASP A 400 24.22 -33.86 -20.48
CA ASP A 400 24.95 -34.84 -21.29
C ASP A 400 26.45 -34.80 -21.04
N ALA A 401 27.03 -33.60 -20.91
CA ALA A 401 28.45 -33.41 -20.59
C ALA A 401 28.78 -33.94 -19.18
N LEU A 402 27.98 -33.58 -18.17
CA LEU A 402 28.15 -34.04 -16.80
C LEU A 402 28.01 -35.57 -16.70
N SER A 403 27.08 -36.15 -17.44
CA SER A 403 26.87 -37.61 -17.49
C SER A 403 28.06 -38.33 -18.13
N GLN A 404 28.68 -37.73 -19.16
CA GLN A 404 29.87 -38.27 -19.79
C GLN A 404 31.08 -38.21 -18.87
N ASP A 405 31.32 -37.07 -18.22
CA ASP A 405 32.42 -36.88 -17.27
C ASP A 405 32.32 -37.83 -16.07
N LEU A 406 31.11 -38.17 -15.65
CA LEU A 406 30.83 -39.03 -14.49
C LEU A 406 30.48 -40.47 -14.86
N ALA A 407 30.63 -40.90 -16.12
CA ALA A 407 30.18 -42.22 -16.58
C ALA A 407 30.79 -43.40 -15.77
N ASN A 408 32.00 -43.24 -15.25
CA ASN A 408 32.72 -44.26 -14.47
C ASN A 408 32.36 -44.27 -12.98
N THR A 409 31.50 -43.37 -12.51
CA THR A 409 31.13 -43.24 -11.08
C THR A 409 29.92 -44.07 -10.68
N GLY A 410 29.18 -44.63 -11.65
CA GLY A 410 27.94 -45.35 -11.40
C GLY A 410 26.78 -44.46 -10.94
N ILE A 411 26.86 -43.16 -11.20
CA ILE A 411 25.73 -42.22 -11.04
C ILE A 411 24.80 -42.35 -12.24
N ALA A 412 23.50 -42.54 -12.00
CA ALA A 412 22.53 -42.63 -13.08
C ALA A 412 22.26 -41.25 -13.69
N GLN A 413 22.23 -41.16 -15.02
CA GLN A 413 21.86 -39.92 -15.73
C GLN A 413 20.49 -39.38 -15.27
N ALA A 414 19.55 -40.25 -14.91
CA ALA A 414 18.25 -39.85 -14.37
C ALA A 414 18.36 -39.09 -13.04
N ASP A 415 19.28 -39.48 -12.15
CA ASP A 415 19.47 -38.81 -10.86
C ASP A 415 20.15 -37.44 -11.04
N LEU A 416 21.09 -37.33 -12.00
CA LEU A 416 21.67 -36.05 -12.41
C LEU A 416 20.62 -35.13 -13.01
N LYS A 417 19.78 -35.66 -13.90
CA LYS A 417 18.69 -34.91 -14.51
C LYS A 417 17.73 -34.37 -13.46
N GLU A 418 17.31 -35.21 -12.51
CA GLU A 418 16.40 -34.81 -11.43
C GLU A 418 17.03 -33.72 -10.54
N LEU A 419 18.32 -33.83 -10.21
CA LEU A 419 19.06 -32.80 -9.46
C LEU A 419 19.11 -31.46 -10.20
N LEU A 420 19.43 -31.48 -11.50
CA LEU A 420 19.51 -30.28 -12.32
C LEU A 420 18.12 -29.64 -12.48
N GLU A 421 17.10 -30.39 -12.88
CA GLU A 421 15.73 -29.84 -13.04
C GLU A 421 15.17 -29.28 -11.73
N LEU A 422 15.55 -29.84 -10.57
CA LEU A 422 15.12 -29.34 -9.26
C LEU A 422 15.60 -27.91 -8.97
N PHE A 423 16.80 -27.55 -9.45
CA PHE A 423 17.46 -26.28 -9.15
C PHE A 423 17.60 -25.36 -10.38
N GLU A 424 16.92 -25.62 -11.50
CA GLU A 424 16.96 -24.77 -12.71
C GLU A 424 16.59 -23.30 -12.42
N HIS A 425 15.75 -23.07 -11.40
CA HIS A 425 15.26 -21.74 -10.99
C HIS A 425 15.41 -21.51 -9.48
N ALA A 426 16.48 -22.03 -8.88
CA ALA A 426 16.79 -21.89 -7.45
C ALA A 426 16.82 -20.42 -6.99
N SER A 427 17.39 -19.52 -7.79
CA SER A 427 17.45 -18.07 -7.52
C SER A 427 16.06 -17.39 -7.53
N THR A 428 15.05 -18.06 -8.11
CA THR A 428 13.68 -17.52 -8.21
C THR A 428 12.74 -18.15 -7.19
N PHE A 429 12.80 -19.47 -6.99
CA PHE A 429 11.93 -20.20 -6.07
C PHE A 429 12.47 -20.23 -4.64
N GLY A 430 13.80 -20.10 -4.50
CA GLY A 430 14.47 -20.15 -3.21
C GLY A 430 14.20 -21.44 -2.46
N SER A 431 14.14 -21.33 -1.14
CA SER A 431 13.92 -22.48 -0.27
C SER A 431 12.53 -23.11 -0.44
N LEU A 432 11.59 -22.48 -1.15
CA LEU A 432 10.28 -23.10 -1.45
C LEU A 432 10.39 -24.38 -2.30
N ILE A 433 11.55 -24.68 -2.88
CA ILE A 433 11.83 -25.94 -3.57
C ILE A 433 11.54 -27.14 -2.65
N GLN A 434 10.78 -28.09 -3.19
CA GLN A 434 10.38 -29.33 -2.52
C GLN A 434 11.13 -30.50 -3.13
N VAL A 435 12.01 -31.12 -2.35
CA VAL A 435 12.74 -32.32 -2.76
C VAL A 435 11.79 -33.53 -2.70
N PRO A 436 11.58 -34.28 -3.79
CA PRO A 436 10.75 -35.49 -3.77
C PRO A 436 11.32 -36.53 -2.78
N GLU A 437 10.46 -37.16 -1.97
CA GLU A 437 10.90 -38.11 -0.94
C GLU A 437 11.69 -39.30 -1.51
N VAL A 438 11.31 -39.77 -2.69
CA VAL A 438 12.01 -40.85 -3.41
C VAL A 438 13.43 -40.42 -3.80
N PHE A 439 13.61 -39.16 -4.19
CA PHE A 439 14.92 -38.62 -4.55
C PHE A 439 15.77 -38.32 -3.32
N ALA A 440 15.16 -37.80 -2.25
CA ALA A 440 15.84 -37.55 -0.97
C ALA A 440 16.56 -38.81 -0.44
N LYS A 441 15.96 -39.99 -0.59
CA LYS A 441 16.56 -41.28 -0.21
C LYS A 441 17.82 -41.65 -1.00
N LYS A 442 18.03 -41.07 -2.19
CA LYS A 442 19.20 -41.30 -3.06
C LYS A 442 20.34 -40.31 -2.80
N LEU A 443 20.08 -39.17 -2.18
CA LEU A 443 21.07 -38.10 -1.99
C LEU A 443 22.34 -38.57 -1.25
N PRO A 444 22.28 -39.41 -0.19
CA PRO A 444 23.50 -39.86 0.49
C PRO A 444 24.43 -40.71 -0.41
N ASP A 445 23.86 -41.56 -1.27
CA ASP A 445 24.62 -42.36 -2.24
C ASP A 445 25.23 -41.45 -3.32
N LEU A 446 24.45 -40.49 -3.81
CA LEU A 446 24.91 -39.50 -4.79
C LEU A 446 26.06 -38.65 -4.24
N GLU A 447 25.93 -38.13 -3.02
CA GLU A 447 26.98 -37.39 -2.32
C GLU A 447 28.25 -38.23 -2.14
N THR A 448 28.10 -39.49 -1.75
CA THR A 448 29.25 -40.41 -1.59
C THR A 448 29.98 -40.62 -2.91
N LYS A 449 29.25 -40.90 -4.00
CA LYS A 449 29.84 -41.10 -5.33
C LYS A 449 30.53 -39.84 -5.86
N LEU A 450 29.93 -38.67 -5.68
CA LEU A 450 30.54 -37.39 -6.09
C LEU A 450 31.80 -37.07 -5.28
N ASN A 451 31.82 -37.35 -3.96
CA ASN A 451 33.02 -37.16 -3.16
C ASN A 451 34.16 -38.12 -3.59
N ILE A 452 33.84 -39.36 -3.96
CA ILE A 452 34.83 -40.30 -4.52
C ILE A 452 35.38 -39.76 -5.85
N ALA A 453 34.50 -39.25 -6.73
CA ALA A 453 34.89 -38.65 -8.01
C ALA A 453 35.76 -37.40 -7.82
N LEU A 454 35.44 -36.55 -6.83
CA LEU A 454 36.24 -35.38 -6.48
C LEU A 454 37.64 -35.75 -5.96
N ALA A 455 37.76 -36.82 -5.17
CA ALA A 455 39.02 -37.23 -4.57
C ALA A 455 39.92 -38.06 -5.52
N SER A 456 39.33 -38.82 -6.44
CA SER A 456 40.05 -39.86 -7.19
C SER A 456 39.68 -40.01 -8.67
N GLY A 457 38.74 -39.19 -9.19
CA GLY A 457 38.38 -39.17 -10.60
C GLY A 457 39.43 -38.54 -11.50
N ASP A 458 39.23 -38.61 -12.81
CA ASP A 458 40.01 -37.80 -13.76
C ASP A 458 39.64 -36.31 -13.66
N ILE A 459 40.38 -35.44 -14.36
CA ILE A 459 40.20 -33.98 -14.26
C ILE A 459 38.77 -33.55 -14.56
N PHE A 460 38.09 -34.20 -15.51
CA PHE A 460 36.71 -33.87 -15.88
C PHE A 460 35.73 -34.33 -14.81
N ALA A 461 35.89 -35.56 -14.30
CA ALA A 461 35.08 -36.09 -13.20
C ALA A 461 35.23 -35.25 -11.92
N GLN A 462 36.46 -34.81 -11.60
CA GLN A 462 36.72 -33.93 -10.46
C GLN A 462 36.02 -32.59 -10.60
N GLN A 463 36.12 -31.95 -11.77
CA GLN A 463 35.49 -30.67 -12.05
C GLN A 463 33.96 -30.77 -11.99
N SER A 464 33.38 -31.80 -12.61
CA SER A 464 31.94 -32.02 -12.62
C SER A 464 31.41 -32.41 -11.23
N ALA A 465 32.18 -33.15 -10.43
CA ALA A 465 31.84 -33.41 -9.03
C ALA A 465 31.87 -32.14 -8.17
N GLN A 466 32.88 -31.29 -8.36
CA GLN A 466 32.99 -30.00 -7.66
C GLN A 466 31.80 -29.08 -7.96
N GLU A 467 31.28 -29.12 -9.19
CA GLU A 467 30.11 -28.35 -9.61
C GLU A 467 28.78 -28.89 -9.03
N LEU A 468 28.62 -30.21 -8.91
CA LEU A 468 27.37 -30.83 -8.48
C LEU A 468 27.21 -30.95 -6.97
N LEU A 469 28.31 -31.06 -6.21
CA LEU A 469 28.26 -31.20 -4.76
C LEU A 469 27.47 -30.07 -4.05
N PRO A 470 27.62 -28.78 -4.44
CA PRO A 470 26.77 -27.72 -3.92
C PRO A 470 25.27 -27.97 -4.15
N LEU A 471 24.85 -28.49 -5.30
CA LEU A 471 23.44 -28.81 -5.57
C LEU A 471 22.95 -29.95 -4.67
N VAL A 472 23.78 -30.97 -4.44
CA VAL A 472 23.44 -32.08 -3.52
C VAL A 472 23.31 -31.58 -2.08
N GLN A 473 24.21 -30.69 -1.64
CA GLN A 473 24.12 -30.06 -0.32
C GLN A 473 22.82 -29.25 -0.17
N GLN A 474 22.45 -28.46 -1.18
CA GLN A 474 21.17 -27.74 -1.20
C GLN A 474 19.98 -28.70 -1.09
N ALA A 475 20.00 -29.82 -1.81
CA ALA A 475 18.95 -30.83 -1.73
C ALA A 475 18.88 -31.48 -0.33
N ASN A 476 20.01 -31.84 0.26
CA ASN A 476 20.08 -32.43 1.60
C ASN A 476 19.47 -31.50 2.66
N LEU A 477 19.82 -30.21 2.64
CA LEU A 477 19.29 -29.23 3.59
C LEU A 477 17.78 -29.01 3.42
N LEU A 478 17.28 -28.98 2.19
CA LEU A 478 15.85 -28.80 1.88
C LEU A 478 14.99 -30.05 2.12
N ALA A 479 15.61 -31.24 2.15
CA ALA A 479 14.95 -32.51 2.43
C ALA A 479 14.90 -32.85 3.94
N LYS A 480 15.77 -32.24 4.75
CA LYS A 480 15.85 -32.47 6.20
C LYS A 480 14.65 -31.85 6.95
N GLN A 481 14.30 -32.46 8.08
CA GLN A 481 13.39 -31.90 9.07
C GLN A 481 14.13 -31.40 10.31
N TYR A 482 13.56 -30.39 10.95
CA TYR A 482 14.17 -29.59 12.01
C TYR A 482 13.23 -29.44 13.21
N ASP A 483 13.79 -29.29 14.40
CA ASP A 483 13.05 -29.08 15.64
C ASP A 483 12.49 -27.65 15.76
N ALA A 484 13.18 -26.67 15.18
CA ALA A 484 12.68 -25.30 15.07
C ALA A 484 12.96 -24.74 13.67
N VAL A 485 11.91 -24.25 13.01
CA VAL A 485 11.98 -23.51 11.75
C VAL A 485 11.60 -22.08 12.08
N ILE A 486 12.55 -21.15 11.98
CA ILE A 486 12.37 -19.77 12.44
C ILE A 486 12.72 -18.81 11.31
N ALA A 487 11.81 -17.91 10.92
CA ALA A 487 12.03 -17.05 9.77
C ALA A 487 11.39 -15.66 9.86
N ASN A 488 11.99 -14.69 9.18
CA ASN A 488 11.28 -13.54 8.63
C ASN A 488 11.22 -13.72 7.10
N PRO A 489 10.22 -14.44 6.56
CA PRO A 489 10.18 -14.74 5.13
C PRO A 489 9.94 -13.49 4.27
N PRO A 490 10.26 -13.53 2.97
CA PRO A 490 10.05 -12.41 2.06
C PRO A 490 8.56 -12.05 1.87
N TYR A 491 8.24 -10.75 1.83
CA TYR A 491 6.87 -10.25 1.60
C TYR A 491 6.70 -9.79 0.15
N MET A 492 5.92 -10.53 -0.65
CA MET A 492 5.66 -10.19 -2.05
C MET A 492 4.34 -10.80 -2.51
N GLY A 493 3.30 -9.96 -2.60
CA GLY A 493 1.99 -10.37 -3.10
C GLY A 493 2.02 -10.74 -4.58
N GLY A 494 1.03 -11.50 -5.02
CA GLY A 494 0.96 -12.04 -6.39
C GLY A 494 1.08 -11.01 -7.54
N LYS A 495 0.91 -9.70 -7.30
CA LYS A 495 1.18 -8.68 -8.33
C LYS A 495 2.68 -8.46 -8.59
N GLY A 496 3.53 -8.62 -7.57
CA GLY A 496 4.99 -8.45 -7.66
C GLY A 496 5.72 -9.64 -8.27
N MET A 497 5.15 -10.84 -8.18
CA MET A 497 5.76 -12.07 -8.69
C MET A 497 5.90 -12.09 -10.22
N ASN A 498 7.04 -12.56 -10.72
CA ASN A 498 7.24 -12.86 -12.14
C ASN A 498 6.42 -14.10 -12.59
N THR A 499 6.39 -14.38 -13.90
CA THR A 499 5.58 -15.47 -14.47
C THR A 499 5.98 -16.85 -13.93
N ALA A 500 7.28 -17.15 -13.89
CA ALA A 500 7.78 -18.43 -13.41
C ALA A 500 7.37 -18.69 -11.94
N LEU A 501 7.57 -17.69 -11.07
CA LEU A 501 7.18 -17.78 -9.66
C LEU A 501 5.66 -17.88 -9.48
N LYS A 502 4.87 -17.15 -10.28
CA LYS A 502 3.39 -17.27 -10.26
C LYS A 502 2.92 -18.67 -10.61
N ASP A 503 3.51 -19.28 -11.63
CA ASP A 503 3.08 -20.60 -12.10
C ASP A 503 3.57 -21.71 -11.15
N PHE A 504 4.77 -21.56 -10.59
CA PHE A 504 5.25 -22.39 -9.48
C PHE A 504 4.31 -22.30 -8.27
N ALA A 505 3.96 -21.09 -7.81
CA ALA A 505 3.06 -20.85 -6.68
C ALA A 505 1.68 -21.50 -6.91
N LYS A 506 1.07 -21.31 -8.08
CA LYS A 506 -0.22 -21.95 -8.42
C LYS A 506 -0.14 -23.48 -8.39
N LYS A 507 0.97 -24.06 -8.84
CA LYS A 507 1.14 -25.52 -8.98
C LYS A 507 1.48 -26.20 -7.64
N LYS A 508 2.33 -25.57 -6.83
CA LYS A 508 2.90 -26.18 -5.60
C LYS A 508 2.23 -25.71 -4.32
N PHE A 509 1.62 -24.52 -4.33
CA PHE A 509 1.08 -23.84 -3.16
C PHE A 509 -0.31 -23.23 -3.45
N PRO A 510 -1.29 -24.02 -3.94
CA PRO A 510 -2.56 -23.48 -4.43
C PRO A 510 -3.35 -22.68 -3.38
N ASP A 511 -3.19 -23.01 -2.10
CA ASP A 511 -3.89 -22.41 -0.96
C ASP A 511 -3.17 -21.20 -0.35
N SER A 512 -1.87 -21.05 -0.63
CA SER A 512 -1.00 -20.01 -0.08
C SER A 512 -0.33 -19.11 -1.13
N LYS A 513 -0.59 -19.34 -2.43
CA LYS A 513 -0.05 -18.61 -3.61
C LYS A 513 -0.25 -17.09 -3.62
N SER A 514 -1.07 -16.55 -2.73
CA SER A 514 -1.43 -15.14 -2.69
C SER A 514 -0.24 -14.25 -2.33
N ASP A 515 0.73 -14.76 -1.56
CA ASP A 515 1.96 -14.07 -1.15
C ASP A 515 3.11 -15.06 -0.85
N LEU A 516 4.36 -14.61 -1.00
CA LEU A 516 5.54 -15.40 -0.63
C LEU A 516 5.54 -15.80 0.84
N PHE A 517 5.25 -14.89 1.78
CA PHE A 517 5.28 -15.22 3.21
C PHE A 517 4.32 -16.37 3.53
N ALA A 518 3.15 -16.41 2.88
CA ALA A 518 2.15 -17.44 3.10
C ALA A 518 2.63 -18.81 2.61
N MET A 519 3.31 -18.86 1.46
CA MET A 519 3.96 -20.08 0.98
C MET A 519 5.07 -20.56 1.93
N PHE A 520 5.81 -19.65 2.57
CA PHE A 520 6.78 -19.98 3.60
C PHE A 520 6.12 -20.53 4.87
N ILE A 521 4.97 -20.00 5.30
CA ILE A 521 4.21 -20.59 6.43
C ILE A 521 3.88 -22.05 6.12
N GLU A 522 3.31 -22.32 4.94
CA GLU A 522 2.94 -23.69 4.52
C GLU A 522 4.17 -24.60 4.38
N ARG A 523 5.21 -24.15 3.67
CA ARG A 523 6.44 -24.93 3.48
C ARG A 523 7.19 -25.15 4.80
N GLY A 524 7.10 -24.21 5.74
CA GLY A 524 7.66 -24.26 7.09
C GLY A 524 7.35 -25.57 7.81
N PHE A 525 6.11 -26.04 7.72
CA PHE A 525 5.71 -27.31 8.32
C PHE A 525 6.25 -28.54 7.60
N GLY A 526 6.63 -28.44 6.32
CA GLY A 526 7.32 -29.51 5.62
C GLY A 526 8.77 -29.70 6.07
N TRP A 527 9.39 -28.67 6.64
CA TRP A 527 10.69 -28.74 7.30
C TRP A 527 10.60 -29.00 8.80
N CYS A 528 9.41 -28.91 9.39
CA CYS A 528 9.24 -29.03 10.83
C CYS A 528 9.00 -30.50 11.19
N LYS A 529 9.67 -31.01 12.23
CA LYS A 529 9.28 -32.27 12.88
C LYS A 529 7.90 -32.13 13.52
N GLU A 530 7.23 -33.24 13.80
CA GLU A 530 5.90 -33.22 14.46
C GLU A 530 5.94 -32.52 15.83
N SER A 531 6.97 -32.81 16.64
CA SER A 531 7.25 -32.17 17.93
C SER A 531 7.93 -30.81 17.81
N GLY A 532 8.22 -30.35 16.59
CA GLY A 532 8.93 -29.10 16.34
C GLY A 532 8.02 -27.87 16.25
N PHE A 533 8.66 -26.71 16.13
CA PHE A 533 7.98 -25.42 16.01
C PHE A 533 8.28 -24.74 14.67
N ASN A 534 7.24 -24.24 14.01
CA ASN A 534 7.33 -23.29 12.91
C ASN A 534 6.99 -21.89 13.43
N SER A 535 7.97 -20.98 13.42
CA SER A 535 7.88 -19.67 14.06
C SER A 535 8.26 -18.58 13.07
N MET A 536 7.34 -17.65 12.79
CA MET A 536 7.61 -16.64 11.77
C MET A 536 7.04 -15.27 12.15
N VAL A 537 7.69 -14.22 11.64
CA VAL A 537 7.09 -12.88 11.55
C VAL A 537 6.61 -12.62 10.12
N THR A 538 5.32 -12.37 9.95
CA THR A 538 4.66 -12.30 8.62
C THR A 538 3.63 -11.17 8.57
N MET A 539 3.09 -10.87 7.39
CA MET A 539 1.98 -9.93 7.27
C MET A 539 0.70 -10.51 7.90
N GLN A 540 -0.03 -9.75 8.72
CA GLN A 540 -1.22 -10.24 9.45
C GLN A 540 -2.42 -10.61 8.54
N SER A 541 -2.35 -10.27 7.25
CA SER A 541 -3.45 -10.47 6.29
C SER A 541 -3.96 -11.92 6.23
N TRP A 542 -3.11 -12.92 6.48
CA TRP A 542 -3.51 -14.33 6.48
C TRP A 542 -4.43 -14.70 7.65
N MET A 543 -4.48 -13.89 8.71
CA MET A 543 -5.38 -14.10 9.85
C MET A 543 -6.85 -13.83 9.49
N PHE A 544 -7.12 -13.06 8.42
CA PHE A 544 -8.47 -12.55 8.13
C PHE A 544 -8.91 -12.73 6.67
N LEU A 545 -8.06 -12.42 5.68
CA LEU A 545 -8.53 -12.32 4.30
C LEU A 545 -8.93 -13.68 3.72
N SER A 546 -9.96 -13.66 2.87
CA SER A 546 -10.47 -14.85 2.18
C SER A 546 -9.47 -15.46 1.20
N SER A 547 -8.51 -14.68 0.69
CA SER A 547 -7.41 -15.18 -0.15
C SER A 547 -6.47 -16.16 0.56
N TYR A 548 -6.60 -16.30 1.88
CA TYR A 548 -5.82 -17.22 2.73
C TYR A 548 -6.72 -18.18 3.53
N GLU A 549 -8.03 -18.22 3.26
CA GLU A 549 -9.00 -19.01 4.01
C GLU A 549 -8.67 -20.51 4.00
N ALA A 550 -8.44 -21.09 2.81
CA ALA A 550 -8.07 -22.49 2.68
C ALA A 550 -6.77 -22.84 3.44
N MET A 551 -5.74 -22.00 3.34
CA MET A 551 -4.51 -22.18 4.11
C MET A 551 -4.77 -22.09 5.62
N ARG A 552 -5.52 -21.07 6.07
CA ARG A 552 -5.82 -20.84 7.48
C ARG A 552 -6.61 -21.99 8.09
N GLU A 553 -7.60 -22.52 7.40
CA GLU A 553 -8.37 -23.69 7.84
C GLU A 553 -7.48 -24.93 7.99
N LYS A 554 -6.63 -25.21 6.99
CA LYS A 554 -5.63 -26.29 7.05
C LYS A 554 -4.68 -26.13 8.23
N LEU A 555 -4.18 -24.92 8.47
CA LEU A 555 -3.33 -24.63 9.63
C LEU A 555 -4.05 -24.88 10.96
N LEU A 556 -5.28 -24.42 11.11
CA LEU A 556 -6.08 -24.62 12.33
C LEU A 556 -6.55 -26.07 12.51
N GLN A 557 -6.61 -26.86 11.44
CA GLN A 557 -6.92 -28.28 11.47
C GLN A 557 -5.72 -29.14 11.85
N ASP A 558 -4.54 -28.82 11.30
CA ASP A 558 -3.40 -29.72 11.37
C ASP A 558 -2.30 -29.25 12.35
N ARG A 559 -2.35 -28.01 12.84
CA ARG A 559 -1.31 -27.36 13.66
C ARG A 559 -1.88 -26.69 14.92
N THR A 560 -1.00 -26.30 15.84
CA THR A 560 -1.38 -25.59 17.08
C THR A 560 -0.58 -24.30 17.25
N ILE A 561 -1.24 -23.17 17.29
CA ILE A 561 -0.68 -21.88 17.71
C ILE A 561 -0.35 -21.97 19.19
N GLN A 562 0.91 -21.75 19.55
CA GLN A 562 1.37 -21.70 20.93
C GLN A 562 1.25 -20.27 21.47
N THR A 563 1.87 -19.33 20.75
CA THR A 563 1.84 -17.92 21.08
C THR A 563 1.84 -17.06 19.81
N MET A 564 1.18 -15.91 19.85
CA MET A 564 1.17 -14.93 18.76
C MET A 564 1.15 -13.48 19.27
N ALA A 565 2.15 -12.71 18.88
CA ALA A 565 2.18 -11.26 19.05
C ALA A 565 1.61 -10.60 17.78
N HIS A 566 0.39 -10.10 17.87
CA HIS A 566 -0.30 -9.39 16.79
C HIS A 566 0.14 -7.92 16.78
N LEU A 567 1.13 -7.61 15.96
CA LEU A 567 1.86 -6.35 16.02
C LEU A 567 1.16 -5.22 15.28
N GLY A 568 0.48 -5.47 14.16
CA GLY A 568 -0.11 -4.39 13.36
C GLY A 568 0.94 -3.55 12.63
N ALA A 569 0.58 -2.29 12.32
CA ALA A 569 1.46 -1.36 11.61
C ALA A 569 2.66 -0.93 12.46
N ARG A 570 3.71 -0.41 11.81
CA ARG A 570 4.88 0.21 12.48
C ARG A 570 5.58 -0.71 13.50
N ALA A 571 5.57 -2.02 13.25
CA ALA A 571 6.36 -2.98 14.02
C ALA A 571 7.86 -2.91 13.69
N PHE A 572 8.17 -2.44 12.48
CA PHE A 572 9.52 -2.28 11.93
C PHE A 572 9.84 -0.79 11.86
N PRO A 573 10.85 -0.28 12.59
CA PRO A 573 11.16 1.15 12.64
C PRO A 573 11.46 1.79 11.28
N GLU A 574 11.93 1.00 10.30
CA GLU A 574 12.30 1.48 8.97
C GLU A 574 11.10 1.66 8.04
N ILE A 575 9.96 1.03 8.35
CA ILE A 575 8.76 1.10 7.51
C ILE A 575 7.85 2.19 8.06
N SER A 576 7.83 3.33 7.37
CA SER A 576 6.83 4.37 7.61
C SER A 576 5.45 3.97 7.04
N GLY A 577 4.37 4.28 7.76
CA GLY A 577 2.99 4.08 7.30
C GLY A 577 2.34 2.78 7.75
N GLU A 578 1.16 2.49 7.20
CA GLU A 578 0.30 1.34 7.55
C GLU A 578 0.31 0.24 6.47
N VAL A 579 1.20 0.33 5.49
CA VAL A 579 1.28 -0.60 4.35
C VAL A 579 1.69 -2.00 4.81
N VAL A 580 2.56 -2.09 5.81
CA VAL A 580 3.04 -3.37 6.38
C VAL A 580 2.48 -3.51 7.79
N GLN A 581 1.54 -4.43 7.94
CA GLN A 581 0.95 -4.81 9.22
C GLN A 581 1.34 -6.25 9.51
N THR A 582 1.97 -6.50 10.66
CA THR A 582 2.63 -7.79 10.92
C THR A 582 2.14 -8.52 12.16
N THR A 583 2.43 -9.80 12.21
CA THR A 583 2.22 -10.68 13.36
C THR A 583 3.41 -11.63 13.49
N ALA A 584 3.85 -11.89 14.72
CA ALA A 584 4.89 -12.85 15.03
C ALA A 584 4.29 -14.02 15.80
N PHE A 585 4.41 -15.23 15.27
CA PHE A 585 3.76 -16.40 15.84
C PHE A 585 4.73 -17.57 16.02
N VAL A 586 4.35 -18.47 16.93
CA VAL A 586 4.97 -19.79 17.13
C VAL A 586 3.85 -20.83 17.00
N MET A 587 4.04 -21.81 16.11
CA MET A 587 3.10 -22.92 15.92
C MET A 587 3.81 -24.27 16.06
N GLN A 588 3.19 -25.19 16.79
CA GLN A 588 3.56 -26.60 16.89
C GLN A 588 3.23 -27.33 15.58
N GLY A 589 4.10 -28.26 15.17
CA GLY A 589 3.91 -29.09 13.98
C GLY A 589 2.67 -29.99 13.98
N GLN A 590 2.06 -30.21 15.15
CA GLN A 590 0.88 -31.04 15.34
C GLN A 590 -0.30 -30.27 15.97
N HIS A 591 -1.51 -30.66 15.60
CA HIS A 591 -2.75 -30.18 16.22
C HIS A 591 -2.97 -30.82 17.60
N ILE A 592 -3.29 -29.99 18.59
CA ILE A 592 -3.61 -30.37 19.97
C ILE A 592 -5.03 -29.88 20.23
N ASN A 593 -5.96 -30.83 20.33
CA ASN A 593 -7.38 -30.52 20.46
C ASN A 593 -7.67 -29.86 21.81
N GLY A 594 -8.40 -28.74 21.78
CA GLY A 594 -8.76 -27.98 22.98
C GLY A 594 -7.67 -27.06 23.54
N PHE A 595 -6.53 -26.93 22.84
CA PHE A 595 -5.42 -26.08 23.30
C PHE A 595 -5.80 -24.60 23.39
N LYS A 596 -5.33 -23.92 24.44
CA LYS A 596 -5.48 -22.47 24.66
C LYS A 596 -4.18 -21.73 24.35
N PRO A 597 -4.06 -21.05 23.20
CA PRO A 597 -2.88 -20.24 22.90
C PRO A 597 -2.83 -18.94 23.71
N VAL A 598 -1.63 -18.36 23.77
CA VAL A 598 -1.43 -17.01 24.32
C VAL A 598 -1.30 -16.01 23.17
N PHE A 599 -2.10 -14.94 23.19
CA PHE A 599 -2.03 -13.87 22.22
C PHE A 599 -1.68 -12.54 22.90
N PHE A 600 -0.96 -11.69 22.18
CA PHE A 600 -0.73 -10.30 22.57
C PHE A 600 -1.28 -9.37 21.48
N ARG A 601 -2.19 -8.47 21.85
CA ARG A 601 -2.76 -7.50 20.90
C ARG A 601 -2.03 -6.17 21.01
N LEU A 602 -1.14 -5.88 20.05
CA LEU A 602 -0.30 -4.68 20.03
C LEU A 602 -0.59 -3.78 18.81
N VAL A 603 -1.73 -4.00 18.16
CA VAL A 603 -2.14 -3.26 16.95
C VAL A 603 -2.49 -1.80 17.25
N ASP A 604 -2.97 -1.53 18.47
CA ASP A 604 -3.34 -0.20 18.97
C ASP A 604 -2.21 0.46 19.79
N THR A 605 -1.10 -0.28 20.01
CA THR A 605 0.07 0.16 20.77
C THR A 605 1.00 1.02 19.91
N GLY A 606 1.53 2.11 20.47
CA GLY A 606 2.54 2.94 19.80
C GLY A 606 3.83 2.17 19.51
N GLN A 607 4.52 2.50 18.41
CA GLN A 607 5.73 1.78 17.94
C GLN A 607 6.76 1.52 19.07
N ASP A 608 7.08 2.54 19.85
CA ASP A 608 8.12 2.45 20.90
C ASP A 608 7.68 1.68 22.16
N GLN A 609 6.38 1.40 22.29
CA GLN A 609 5.80 0.75 23.48
C GLN A 609 5.61 -0.77 23.29
N LYS A 610 5.57 -1.27 22.04
CA LYS A 610 5.24 -2.67 21.71
C LYS A 610 6.10 -3.68 22.46
N GLU A 611 7.41 -3.46 22.50
CA GLU A 611 8.35 -4.32 23.21
C GLU A 611 8.05 -4.35 24.72
N SER A 612 7.89 -3.17 25.32
CA SER A 612 7.65 -3.05 26.75
C SER A 612 6.30 -3.63 27.19
N GLU A 613 5.25 -3.48 26.38
CA GLU A 613 3.92 -4.04 26.65
C GLU A 613 3.92 -5.56 26.54
N LEU A 614 4.57 -6.11 25.51
CA LEU A 614 4.74 -7.57 25.37
C LEU A 614 5.46 -8.17 26.58
N ARG A 615 6.59 -7.57 26.99
CA ARG A 615 7.40 -8.06 28.12
C ARG A 615 6.67 -7.96 29.46
N SER A 616 5.84 -6.94 29.64
CA SER A 616 5.09 -6.72 30.88
C SER A 616 3.80 -7.53 30.99
N GLY A 617 3.41 -8.26 29.93
CA GLY A 617 2.17 -9.04 29.95
C GLY A 617 0.92 -8.22 29.63
N LEU A 618 1.06 -6.95 29.22
CA LEU A 618 -0.07 -6.10 28.87
C LEU A 618 -0.70 -6.56 27.55
N ASN A 619 -2.02 -6.36 27.41
CA ASN A 619 -2.79 -6.78 26.23
C ASN A 619 -2.69 -8.29 25.92
N ARG A 620 -2.50 -9.11 26.97
CA ARG A 620 -2.46 -10.58 26.90
C ARG A 620 -3.87 -11.18 26.86
N PHE A 621 -4.07 -12.15 25.98
CA PHE A 621 -5.30 -12.94 25.83
C PHE A 621 -4.97 -14.42 25.84
N ASP A 622 -5.49 -15.18 26.79
CA ASP A 622 -5.17 -16.60 26.97
C ASP A 622 -6.39 -17.46 27.37
N SER A 623 -7.61 -16.94 27.15
CA SER A 623 -8.87 -17.62 27.43
C SER A 623 -9.48 -18.35 26.23
N THR A 624 -8.98 -18.09 25.02
CA THR A 624 -9.55 -18.61 23.77
C THR A 624 -9.00 -20.00 23.46
N ILE A 625 -9.90 -20.94 23.15
CA ILE A 625 -9.56 -22.26 22.59
C ILE A 625 -9.37 -22.10 21.08
N GLN A 626 -8.28 -22.63 20.52
CA GLN A 626 -7.97 -22.47 19.09
C GLN A 626 -9.09 -23.00 18.18
N ASP A 627 -9.67 -24.16 18.52
CA ASP A 627 -10.70 -24.80 17.70
C ASP A 627 -11.96 -23.94 17.52
N ASP A 628 -12.21 -23.01 18.44
CA ASP A 628 -13.35 -22.10 18.36
C ASP A 628 -13.21 -21.07 17.24
N PHE A 629 -12.03 -20.87 16.65
CA PHE A 629 -11.89 -20.02 15.46
C PHE A 629 -12.74 -20.52 14.29
N LYS A 630 -12.94 -21.85 14.17
CA LYS A 630 -13.77 -22.47 13.12
C LYS A 630 -15.27 -22.18 13.27
N LYS A 631 -15.71 -21.63 14.40
CA LYS A 631 -17.11 -21.21 14.61
C LYS A 631 -17.47 -19.93 13.84
N ILE A 632 -16.48 -19.16 13.41
CA ILE A 632 -16.67 -17.94 12.61
C ILE A 632 -16.40 -18.29 11.14
N PRO A 633 -17.28 -17.91 10.19
CA PRO A 633 -17.07 -18.14 8.76
C PRO A 633 -15.70 -17.64 8.27
N GLY A 634 -15.02 -18.48 7.50
CA GLY A 634 -13.65 -18.26 7.05
C GLY A 634 -12.59 -18.49 8.13
N SER A 635 -12.95 -18.89 9.34
CA SER A 635 -12.04 -19.22 10.45
C SER A 635 -11.00 -18.13 10.80
N PRO A 636 -11.36 -16.83 10.91
CA PRO A 636 -10.41 -15.78 11.27
C PRO A 636 -9.82 -16.01 12.68
N ILE A 637 -8.56 -15.61 12.88
CA ILE A 637 -7.87 -15.70 14.18
C ILE A 637 -8.26 -14.52 15.06
N ALA A 638 -9.54 -14.48 15.44
CA ALA A 638 -10.15 -13.43 16.24
C ALA A 638 -10.13 -13.77 17.73
N TYR A 639 -8.93 -13.80 18.33
CA TYR A 639 -8.71 -14.25 19.70
C TYR A 639 -9.29 -13.30 20.78
N TRP A 640 -9.48 -12.02 20.44
CA TRP A 640 -10.04 -11.02 21.36
C TRP A 640 -11.57 -11.14 21.53
N VAL A 641 -12.21 -11.93 20.66
CA VAL A 641 -13.66 -12.09 20.65
C VAL A 641 -14.09 -13.04 21.76
N ASN A 642 -15.12 -12.67 22.53
CA ASN A 642 -15.63 -13.52 23.59
C ASN A 642 -16.44 -14.72 23.05
N ILE A 643 -16.74 -15.71 23.90
CA ILE A 643 -17.48 -16.92 23.49
C ILE A 643 -18.91 -16.63 23.03
N GLN A 644 -19.58 -15.64 23.63
CA GLN A 644 -20.95 -15.25 23.27
C GLN A 644 -21.00 -14.75 21.82
N THR A 645 -20.06 -13.89 21.44
CA THR A 645 -19.94 -13.37 20.09
C THR A 645 -19.62 -14.46 19.07
N ARG A 646 -18.75 -15.43 19.40
CA ARG A 646 -18.50 -16.60 18.53
C ARG A 646 -19.74 -17.47 18.33
N ASN A 647 -20.54 -17.62 19.39
CA ASN A 647 -21.79 -18.37 19.31
C ASN A 647 -22.85 -17.67 18.45
N LEU A 648 -22.77 -16.34 18.25
CA LEU A 648 -23.64 -15.63 17.31
C LEU A 648 -23.47 -16.16 15.87
N PHE A 649 -22.23 -16.42 15.45
CA PHE A 649 -21.93 -16.92 14.10
C PHE A 649 -22.37 -18.37 13.87
N SER A 650 -22.19 -19.25 14.87
CA SER A 650 -22.49 -20.68 14.75
C SER A 650 -23.92 -21.06 15.13
N GLY A 651 -24.60 -20.22 15.93
CA GLY A 651 -25.95 -20.48 16.44
C GLY A 651 -27.08 -19.80 15.65
N ASN A 652 -26.77 -18.94 14.68
CA ASN A 652 -27.77 -18.18 13.92
C ASN A 652 -27.56 -18.32 12.42
N LYS A 653 -28.59 -17.94 11.65
CA LYS A 653 -28.49 -17.86 10.18
C LYS A 653 -27.59 -16.70 9.78
N LEU A 654 -26.84 -16.87 8.70
CA LEU A 654 -26.07 -15.80 8.09
C LEU A 654 -26.98 -14.92 7.20
N LEU A 655 -26.62 -13.65 7.01
CA LEU A 655 -27.38 -12.72 6.17
C LEU A 655 -27.56 -13.25 4.74
N GLY A 656 -26.57 -13.97 4.19
CA GLY A 656 -26.66 -14.59 2.88
C GLY A 656 -27.70 -15.71 2.74
N GLU A 657 -28.20 -16.25 3.85
CA GLU A 657 -29.25 -17.28 3.87
C GLU A 657 -30.66 -16.69 3.87
N ILE A 658 -30.81 -15.42 4.23
CA ILE A 658 -32.11 -14.73 4.31
C ILE A 658 -32.24 -13.55 3.33
N SER A 659 -31.13 -13.13 2.75
CA SER A 659 -31.06 -12.00 1.83
C SER A 659 -30.07 -12.28 0.70
N GLU A 660 -30.05 -11.41 -0.31
CA GLU A 660 -29.25 -11.58 -1.50
C GLU A 660 -28.28 -10.41 -1.69
N PRO A 661 -27.12 -10.40 -0.98
CA PRO A 661 -26.03 -9.48 -1.27
C PRO A 661 -25.45 -9.76 -2.67
N ARG A 662 -25.31 -8.73 -3.50
CA ARG A 662 -24.90 -8.82 -4.90
C ARG A 662 -24.00 -7.66 -5.31
N ARG A 663 -23.07 -7.95 -6.21
CA ARG A 663 -22.27 -6.95 -6.92
C ARG A 663 -22.94 -6.47 -8.19
N GLY A 664 -22.84 -5.17 -8.47
CA GLY A 664 -23.46 -4.52 -9.61
C GLY A 664 -22.68 -4.54 -10.92
N LEU A 665 -23.07 -3.62 -11.80
CA LEU A 665 -22.56 -3.36 -13.14
C LEU A 665 -21.14 -2.78 -13.13
N ALA A 666 -20.30 -3.26 -14.04
CA ALA A 666 -19.10 -2.56 -14.49
C ALA A 666 -19.30 -2.05 -15.93
N THR A 667 -19.34 -0.73 -16.09
CA THR A 667 -19.69 -0.07 -17.37
C THR A 667 -18.60 -0.18 -18.44
N ASN A 668 -17.34 -0.45 -18.06
CA ASN A 668 -16.14 -0.43 -18.90
C ASN A 668 -15.76 0.92 -19.52
N ASP A 669 -16.69 1.88 -19.60
CA ASP A 669 -16.45 3.26 -20.02
C ASP A 669 -17.41 4.22 -19.29
N ASN A 670 -16.94 4.78 -18.17
CA ASN A 670 -17.73 5.74 -17.39
C ASN A 670 -18.00 7.05 -18.15
N ASN A 671 -17.11 7.48 -19.04
CA ASN A 671 -17.28 8.73 -19.79
C ASN A 671 -18.37 8.59 -20.85
N LYS A 672 -18.57 7.39 -21.40
CA LYS A 672 -19.65 7.12 -22.34
C LYS A 672 -20.99 6.89 -21.64
N PHE A 673 -21.01 6.07 -20.59
CA PHE A 673 -22.27 5.52 -20.08
C PHE A 673 -22.82 6.14 -18.81
N ILE A 674 -22.08 7.04 -18.14
CA ILE A 674 -22.53 7.63 -16.86
C ILE A 674 -22.62 9.15 -16.98
N ARG A 675 -23.70 9.72 -16.45
CA ARG A 675 -23.92 11.17 -16.33
C ARG A 675 -24.40 11.52 -14.94
N ARG A 676 -24.15 12.75 -14.48
CA ARG A 676 -24.96 13.32 -13.41
C ARG A 676 -26.31 13.71 -14.00
N TRP A 677 -27.38 13.53 -13.23
CA TRP A 677 -28.74 13.70 -13.77
C TRP A 677 -28.97 15.10 -14.35
N ALA A 678 -28.41 16.14 -13.73
CA ALA A 678 -28.58 17.53 -14.18
C ALA A 678 -27.93 17.83 -15.56
N GLU A 679 -27.09 16.94 -16.07
CA GLU A 679 -26.39 17.13 -17.37
C GLU A 679 -27.27 16.81 -18.58
N VAL A 680 -28.26 15.90 -18.44
CA VAL A 680 -29.00 15.33 -19.57
C VAL A 680 -30.46 15.79 -19.57
N SER A 681 -31.13 15.65 -20.72
CA SER A 681 -32.54 16.04 -20.87
C SER A 681 -33.45 15.21 -19.96
N ASN A 682 -34.31 15.86 -19.17
CA ASN A 682 -35.27 15.15 -18.30
C ASN A 682 -36.28 14.31 -19.08
N GLN A 683 -36.53 14.64 -20.36
CA GLN A 683 -37.38 13.86 -21.25
C GLN A 683 -36.78 12.51 -21.65
N LYS A 684 -35.46 12.32 -21.53
CA LYS A 684 -34.76 11.06 -21.84
C LYS A 684 -34.51 10.18 -20.60
N MET A 685 -35.00 10.61 -19.43
CA MET A 685 -34.86 9.89 -18.17
C MET A 685 -36.10 9.03 -17.87
N ALA A 686 -35.91 7.88 -17.25
CA ALA A 686 -36.96 7.07 -16.64
C ALA A 686 -36.63 6.83 -15.16
N PHE A 687 -37.52 7.29 -14.28
CA PHE A 687 -37.45 7.04 -12.84
C PHE A 687 -38.48 5.98 -12.44
N GLY A 688 -38.19 5.18 -11.41
CA GLY A 688 -39.16 4.29 -10.80
C GLY A 688 -39.56 3.06 -11.64
N SER A 689 -38.80 2.73 -12.69
CA SER A 689 -39.04 1.49 -13.44
C SER A 689 -39.05 0.28 -12.50
N ILE A 690 -39.95 -0.67 -12.71
CA ILE A 690 -40.12 -1.81 -11.78
C ILE A 690 -39.36 -3.06 -12.20
N ASN A 691 -38.94 -3.14 -13.47
CA ASN A 691 -38.14 -4.22 -14.02
C ASN A 691 -37.54 -3.80 -15.39
N ARG A 692 -36.74 -4.70 -15.99
CA ARG A 692 -36.06 -4.47 -17.27
C ARG A 692 -37.01 -4.30 -18.46
N GLU A 693 -38.15 -5.00 -18.45
CA GLU A 693 -39.13 -4.92 -19.53
C GLU A 693 -39.84 -3.57 -19.53
N ASP A 694 -40.23 -3.09 -18.35
CA ASP A 694 -40.77 -1.74 -18.15
C ASP A 694 -39.75 -0.66 -18.55
N ALA A 695 -38.49 -0.80 -18.13
CA ALA A 695 -37.40 0.08 -18.54
C ALA A 695 -37.24 0.13 -20.07
N LYS A 696 -37.25 -1.03 -20.75
CA LYS A 696 -37.19 -1.10 -22.22
C LYS A 696 -38.40 -0.44 -22.88
N ASN A 697 -39.61 -0.71 -22.39
CA ASN A 697 -40.85 -0.16 -22.93
C ASN A 697 -41.00 1.36 -22.73
N SER A 698 -40.29 1.94 -21.76
CA SER A 698 -40.23 3.39 -21.58
C SER A 698 -39.61 4.15 -22.76
N ASN A 699 -38.81 3.47 -23.60
CA ASN A 699 -37.99 4.06 -24.67
C ASN A 699 -37.10 5.23 -24.17
N LYS A 700 -36.71 5.19 -22.89
CA LYS A 700 -35.78 6.16 -22.29
C LYS A 700 -34.35 5.64 -22.36
N LYS A 701 -33.41 6.57 -22.25
CA LYS A 701 -31.98 6.28 -22.33
C LYS A 701 -31.33 6.22 -20.97
N TRP A 702 -31.66 7.16 -20.09
CA TRP A 702 -30.98 7.37 -18.83
C TRP A 702 -31.81 6.86 -17.65
N PHE A 703 -31.22 5.99 -16.84
CA PHE A 703 -31.86 5.37 -15.67
C PHE A 703 -31.04 5.62 -14.40
N PRO A 704 -31.67 5.74 -13.21
CA PRO A 704 -30.97 5.88 -11.94
C PRO A 704 -29.87 4.85 -11.74
N TYR A 705 -28.69 5.34 -11.32
CA TYR A 705 -27.51 4.51 -11.14
C TYR A 705 -26.86 4.74 -9.78
N ASN A 706 -26.87 3.72 -8.93
CA ASN A 706 -26.21 3.80 -7.64
C ASN A 706 -24.71 3.52 -7.81
N LYS A 707 -23.88 4.55 -7.59
CA LYS A 707 -22.42 4.48 -7.71
C LYS A 707 -21.70 4.48 -6.36
N GLY A 708 -22.42 4.21 -5.28
CA GLY A 708 -21.94 4.42 -3.92
C GLY A 708 -21.94 5.92 -3.63
N GLY A 709 -20.96 6.39 -2.87
CA GLY A 709 -20.78 7.82 -2.60
C GLY A 709 -20.13 8.08 -1.24
N GLU A 710 -20.23 9.34 -0.82
CA GLU A 710 -19.79 9.81 0.49
C GLU A 710 -20.58 9.13 1.62
N PHE A 711 -20.04 9.16 2.84
CA PHE A 711 -20.69 8.59 4.03
C PHE A 711 -22.06 9.24 4.25
N ARG A 712 -23.11 8.42 4.22
CA ARG A 712 -24.50 8.84 4.42
C ARG A 712 -25.34 7.63 4.81
N LYS A 713 -26.13 7.76 5.89
CA LYS A 713 -27.07 6.74 6.35
C LYS A 713 -28.47 6.92 5.76
N TRP A 714 -29.23 5.84 5.81
CA TRP A 714 -30.66 5.71 5.53
C TRP A 714 -31.13 5.98 4.10
N TYR A 715 -30.75 7.09 3.44
CA TYR A 715 -31.17 7.42 2.07
C TYR A 715 -30.26 8.49 1.44
N GLY A 716 -30.06 8.47 0.11
CA GLY A 716 -29.39 9.56 -0.63
C GLY A 716 -28.24 9.10 -1.54
N ASN A 717 -27.36 10.02 -1.94
CA ASN A 717 -26.32 9.83 -2.97
C ASN A 717 -26.88 9.48 -4.37
N ASN A 718 -28.11 9.96 -4.61
CA ASN A 718 -28.87 9.71 -5.82
C ASN A 718 -28.54 10.79 -6.87
N GLU A 719 -27.34 10.72 -7.45
CA GLU A 719 -26.82 11.78 -8.35
C GLU A 719 -26.59 11.32 -9.79
N TYR A 720 -26.43 10.01 -9.99
CA TYR A 720 -25.93 9.44 -11.24
C TYR A 720 -27.04 8.74 -12.02
N LEU A 721 -26.92 8.82 -13.34
CA LEU A 721 -27.68 8.08 -14.31
C LEU A 721 -26.74 7.22 -15.15
N VAL A 722 -27.26 6.09 -15.63
CA VAL A 722 -26.58 5.19 -16.55
C VAL A 722 -27.37 5.06 -17.84
N ASN A 723 -26.68 5.03 -18.98
CA ASN A 723 -27.32 4.70 -20.25
C ASN A 723 -27.67 3.20 -20.26
N TRP A 724 -28.97 2.91 -20.16
CA TRP A 724 -29.53 1.56 -20.27
C TRP A 724 -30.59 1.48 -21.38
N GLU A 725 -30.42 2.31 -22.42
CA GLU A 725 -31.28 2.32 -23.60
C GLU A 725 -31.36 0.93 -24.24
N ASN A 726 -32.55 0.57 -24.71
CA ASN A 726 -32.82 -0.74 -25.32
C ASN A 726 -32.32 -1.92 -24.47
N ASP A 727 -32.47 -1.82 -23.14
CA ASP A 727 -32.02 -2.83 -22.17
C ASP A 727 -30.50 -3.04 -22.18
N GLY A 728 -29.75 -1.96 -22.40
CA GLY A 728 -28.29 -1.91 -22.29
C GLY A 728 -27.54 -2.40 -23.53
N GLU A 729 -28.18 -2.42 -24.71
CA GLU A 729 -27.63 -3.00 -25.96
C GLU A 729 -26.18 -2.57 -26.25
N GLU A 730 -25.89 -1.26 -26.16
CA GLU A 730 -24.55 -0.72 -26.39
C GLU A 730 -23.50 -1.26 -25.41
N MET A 731 -23.86 -1.46 -24.14
CA MET A 731 -22.95 -2.02 -23.14
C MET A 731 -22.68 -3.49 -23.36
N PHE A 732 -23.73 -4.26 -23.72
CA PHE A 732 -23.57 -5.67 -24.07
C PHE A 732 -22.62 -5.83 -25.26
N ALA A 733 -22.77 -4.99 -26.30
CA ALA A 733 -21.89 -4.98 -27.45
C ALA A 733 -20.43 -4.66 -27.07
N LEU A 734 -20.21 -3.63 -26.24
CA LEU A 734 -18.86 -3.27 -25.77
C LEU A 734 -18.22 -4.37 -24.93
N ALA A 735 -18.94 -4.92 -23.95
CA ALA A 735 -18.42 -5.96 -23.07
C ALA A 735 -18.06 -7.24 -23.84
N LYS A 736 -18.88 -7.62 -24.82
CA LYS A 736 -18.58 -8.74 -25.73
C LYS A 736 -17.32 -8.48 -26.57
N LYS A 737 -17.16 -7.25 -27.08
CA LYS A 737 -15.95 -6.85 -27.83
C LYS A 737 -14.68 -6.93 -26.98
N LEU A 738 -14.74 -6.50 -25.71
CA LEU A 738 -13.57 -6.46 -24.81
C LEU A 738 -13.19 -7.82 -24.24
N TYR A 739 -14.18 -8.66 -23.90
CA TYR A 739 -13.96 -9.85 -23.08
C TYR A 739 -14.47 -11.17 -23.69
N GLY A 740 -15.07 -11.14 -24.87
CA GLY A 740 -15.72 -12.28 -25.51
C GLY A 740 -17.05 -12.70 -24.85
N SER A 741 -17.35 -12.21 -23.65
CA SER A 741 -18.62 -12.41 -22.94
C SER A 741 -19.03 -11.17 -22.14
N PRO A 742 -20.29 -10.72 -22.23
CA PRO A 742 -20.79 -9.61 -21.44
C PRO A 742 -20.90 -9.93 -19.94
N THR A 743 -20.99 -11.21 -19.55
CA THR A 743 -21.21 -11.65 -18.17
C THR A 743 -20.01 -11.39 -17.23
N ARG A 744 -18.85 -11.03 -17.79
CA ARG A 744 -17.69 -10.63 -16.97
C ARG A 744 -17.93 -9.31 -16.25
N THR A 745 -18.69 -8.40 -16.84
CA THR A 745 -18.87 -7.02 -16.36
C THR A 745 -20.32 -6.65 -16.13
N ILE A 746 -21.26 -7.29 -16.84
CA ILE A 746 -22.70 -7.14 -16.65
C ILE A 746 -23.19 -8.38 -15.89
N LYS A 747 -23.58 -8.20 -14.62
CA LYS A 747 -23.95 -9.28 -13.70
C LYS A 747 -25.30 -9.00 -13.06
N ASN A 748 -25.93 -10.03 -12.50
CA ASN A 748 -27.05 -9.85 -11.56
C ASN A 748 -28.23 -9.05 -12.14
N LEU A 749 -28.52 -9.22 -13.45
CA LEU A 749 -29.57 -8.51 -14.19
C LEU A 749 -30.97 -8.64 -13.56
N GLN A 750 -31.25 -9.76 -12.88
CA GLN A 750 -32.53 -10.02 -12.23
C GLN A 750 -32.84 -9.08 -11.04
N TYR A 751 -31.83 -8.33 -10.56
CA TYR A 751 -31.99 -7.36 -9.47
C TYR A 751 -32.09 -5.92 -9.95
N TYR A 752 -31.87 -5.67 -11.24
CA TYR A 752 -31.97 -4.31 -11.77
C TYR A 752 -33.40 -3.82 -11.62
N PHE A 753 -33.53 -2.56 -11.22
CA PHE A 753 -34.78 -1.85 -11.01
C PHE A 753 -35.59 -2.28 -9.76
N ARG A 754 -35.08 -3.23 -8.96
CA ARG A 754 -35.69 -3.63 -7.69
C ARG A 754 -35.20 -2.75 -6.54
N ASN A 755 -36.06 -2.53 -5.56
CA ASN A 755 -35.69 -1.90 -4.30
C ASN A 755 -34.70 -2.78 -3.51
N GLY A 756 -33.86 -2.14 -2.71
CA GLY A 756 -32.84 -2.83 -1.91
C GLY A 756 -32.09 -1.90 -0.99
N ILE A 757 -30.94 -2.36 -0.51
CA ILE A 757 -29.98 -1.59 0.29
C ILE A 757 -28.70 -1.48 -0.53
N SER A 758 -28.01 -0.34 -0.48
CA SER A 758 -26.72 -0.14 -1.15
C SER A 758 -25.69 0.52 -0.24
N TRP A 759 -24.42 0.14 -0.37
CA TRP A 759 -23.28 0.74 0.32
C TRP A 759 -22.09 0.93 -0.62
N SER A 760 -21.18 1.81 -0.23
CA SER A 760 -19.90 1.97 -0.92
C SER A 760 -18.97 0.82 -0.53
N MET A 761 -18.45 0.07 -1.52
CA MET A 761 -17.58 -1.09 -1.27
C MET A 761 -16.28 -0.70 -0.53
N ILE A 762 -15.79 0.51 -0.75
CA ILE A 762 -14.55 1.02 -0.15
C ILE A 762 -14.92 2.22 0.74
N GLY A 763 -14.54 2.17 2.00
CA GLY A 763 -14.72 3.27 2.95
C GLY A 763 -13.66 3.25 4.04
N SER A 764 -13.17 4.43 4.42
CA SER A 764 -12.20 4.61 5.51
C SER A 764 -12.83 4.98 6.85
N GLY A 765 -14.14 5.28 6.87
CA GLY A 765 -14.92 5.57 8.07
C GLY A 765 -15.88 4.45 8.44
N THR A 766 -16.79 4.73 9.38
CA THR A 766 -17.84 3.81 9.81
C THR A 766 -18.65 3.29 8.62
N PHE A 767 -18.95 1.99 8.61
CA PHE A 767 -19.81 1.42 7.59
C PHE A 767 -21.21 2.06 7.63
N SER A 768 -21.80 2.30 6.46
CA SER A 768 -23.15 2.84 6.34
C SER A 768 -23.84 2.33 5.09
N VAL A 769 -25.15 2.20 5.18
CA VAL A 769 -26.01 1.78 4.09
C VAL A 769 -27.16 2.75 3.87
N ARG A 770 -27.67 2.75 2.63
CA ARG A 770 -28.81 3.56 2.21
C ARG A 770 -29.87 2.68 1.57
N TYR A 771 -31.13 3.02 1.82
CA TYR A 771 -32.27 2.47 1.10
C TYR A 771 -32.22 2.91 -0.36
N MET A 772 -32.45 1.96 -1.26
CA MET A 772 -32.52 2.16 -2.70
C MET A 772 -33.95 1.82 -3.15
N ASP A 773 -34.65 2.81 -3.72
CA ASP A 773 -36.00 2.60 -4.27
C ASP A 773 -35.98 1.72 -5.53
N ASN A 774 -37.15 1.42 -6.07
CA ASN A 774 -37.25 0.82 -7.41
C ASN A 774 -36.71 1.79 -8.48
N GLY A 775 -36.30 1.26 -9.63
CA GLY A 775 -35.82 2.06 -10.76
C GLY A 775 -34.30 2.18 -10.89
N TYR A 776 -33.54 1.60 -9.97
CA TYR A 776 -32.08 1.72 -9.96
C TYR A 776 -31.34 0.54 -10.58
N ILE A 777 -30.25 0.84 -11.25
CA ILE A 777 -29.15 -0.08 -11.51
C ILE A 777 -28.00 0.25 -10.54
N PHE A 778 -27.22 -0.72 -10.08
CA PHE A 778 -26.16 -0.51 -9.09
C PHE A 778 -24.78 -0.85 -9.68
N ASP A 779 -23.74 -0.13 -9.25
CA ASP A 779 -22.35 -0.23 -9.69
C ASP A 779 -21.58 -1.35 -8.97
N GLN A 780 -20.48 -1.83 -9.56
CA GLN A 780 -19.57 -2.77 -8.90
C GLN A 780 -18.87 -2.21 -7.63
N ALA A 781 -18.79 -0.88 -7.49
CA ALA A 781 -18.32 -0.18 -6.30
C ALA A 781 -19.45 0.14 -5.31
N ALA A 782 -20.69 -0.22 -5.66
CA ALA A 782 -21.92 0.01 -4.92
C ALA A 782 -22.65 -1.32 -4.69
N ASP A 783 -21.99 -2.26 -4.02
CA ASP A 783 -22.60 -3.54 -3.68
C ASP A 783 -23.95 -3.30 -2.98
N SER A 784 -24.91 -4.18 -3.26
CA SER A 784 -26.30 -4.00 -2.86
C SER A 784 -26.89 -5.29 -2.33
N LEU A 785 -27.93 -5.20 -1.49
CA LEU A 785 -28.60 -6.33 -0.84
C LEU A 785 -30.10 -6.25 -1.12
N PHE A 786 -30.67 -7.39 -1.50
CA PHE A 786 -32.09 -7.54 -1.83
C PHE A 786 -32.74 -8.56 -0.88
N ALA A 787 -33.93 -8.25 -0.37
CA ALA A 787 -34.70 -9.11 0.54
C ALA A 787 -36.20 -8.79 0.41
N ARG A 788 -37.06 -9.47 1.18
CA ARG A 788 -38.47 -9.05 1.29
C ARG A 788 -38.56 -7.74 2.08
N ASN A 789 -39.57 -6.90 1.83
CA ASN A 789 -39.63 -5.56 2.42
C ASN A 789 -39.50 -5.52 3.96
N ASN A 790 -40.18 -6.41 4.69
CA ASN A 790 -40.06 -6.44 6.16
C ASN A 790 -38.63 -6.79 6.61
N GLU A 791 -38.02 -7.80 5.96
CA GLU A 791 -36.63 -8.20 6.25
C GLU A 791 -35.65 -7.07 5.87
N LEU A 792 -35.92 -6.36 4.78
CA LEU A 792 -35.08 -5.25 4.29
C LEU A 792 -34.98 -4.11 5.32
N LEU A 793 -36.09 -3.75 5.97
CA LEU A 793 -36.12 -2.71 7.01
C LEU A 793 -35.37 -3.13 8.28
N GLU A 794 -35.46 -4.40 8.67
CA GLU A 794 -34.69 -4.91 9.80
C GLU A 794 -33.19 -4.95 9.47
N ILE A 795 -32.84 -5.40 8.26
CA ILE A 795 -31.45 -5.50 7.81
C ILE A 795 -30.79 -4.11 7.70
N ILE A 796 -31.49 -3.09 7.17
CA ILE A 796 -30.92 -1.73 7.12
C ILE A 796 -30.71 -1.15 8.53
N GLY A 797 -31.61 -1.46 9.49
CA GLY A 797 -31.45 -1.11 10.90
C GLY A 797 -30.19 -1.74 11.51
N LEU A 798 -29.98 -3.04 11.28
CA LEU A 798 -28.77 -3.75 11.69
C LEU A 798 -27.53 -3.15 11.04
N MET A 799 -27.56 -2.94 9.72
CA MET A 799 -26.40 -2.51 8.93
C MET A 799 -25.93 -1.08 9.21
N ASN A 800 -26.78 -0.23 9.79
CA ASN A 800 -26.42 1.11 10.26
C ASN A 800 -26.17 1.19 11.79
N SER A 801 -26.26 0.05 12.49
CA SER A 801 -25.97 -0.07 13.93
C SER A 801 -24.49 -0.41 14.21
N PRO A 802 -23.97 -0.13 15.42
CA PRO A 802 -22.59 -0.48 15.78
C PRO A 802 -22.36 -2.00 15.82
N VAL A 803 -23.43 -2.81 15.97
CA VAL A 803 -23.36 -4.28 15.97
C VAL A 803 -22.78 -4.80 14.65
N LEU A 804 -23.21 -4.26 13.51
CA LEU A 804 -22.70 -4.71 12.22
C LEU A 804 -21.21 -4.36 12.05
N GLU A 805 -20.80 -3.14 12.43
CA GLU A 805 -19.39 -2.74 12.36
C GLU A 805 -18.51 -3.64 13.22
N PHE A 806 -18.94 -3.93 14.46
CA PHE A 806 -18.26 -4.83 15.39
C PHE A 806 -18.09 -6.23 14.79
N LEU A 807 -19.16 -6.83 14.26
CA LEU A 807 -19.12 -8.16 13.65
C LEU A 807 -18.32 -8.19 12.34
N LYS A 808 -18.38 -7.11 11.53
CA LYS A 808 -17.65 -6.98 10.27
C LYS A 808 -16.14 -6.99 10.49
N ILE A 809 -15.63 -6.24 11.47
CA ILE A 809 -14.19 -6.14 11.75
C ILE A 809 -13.60 -7.50 12.17
N ILE A 810 -14.40 -8.39 12.78
CA ILE A 810 -13.98 -9.75 13.16
C ILE A 810 -13.64 -10.60 11.93
N ILE A 811 -14.47 -10.55 10.88
CA ILE A 811 -14.28 -11.35 9.65
C ILE A 811 -13.42 -10.64 8.60
N ASN A 812 -13.48 -9.30 8.56
CA ASN A 812 -12.80 -8.50 7.57
C ASN A 812 -12.46 -7.10 8.15
N PRO A 813 -11.26 -6.94 8.73
CA PRO A 813 -10.81 -5.66 9.27
C PRO A 813 -10.34 -4.66 8.19
N THR A 814 -10.50 -4.96 6.89
CA THR A 814 -10.08 -4.05 5.82
C THR A 814 -11.16 -3.04 5.45
N MET A 815 -10.75 -1.98 4.74
CA MET A 815 -11.67 -0.97 4.19
C MET A 815 -12.64 -1.50 3.13
N ASN A 816 -12.39 -2.71 2.58
CA ASN A 816 -13.17 -3.27 1.49
C ASN A 816 -14.32 -4.14 2.02
N THR A 817 -15.54 -3.64 2.01
CA THR A 817 -16.73 -4.41 2.43
C THR A 817 -17.49 -4.88 1.20
N THR A 818 -17.28 -6.13 0.80
CA THR A 818 -17.95 -6.72 -0.36
C THR A 818 -19.25 -7.42 0.03
N ALA A 819 -20.12 -7.68 -0.95
CA ALA A 819 -21.32 -8.50 -0.79
C ALA A 819 -21.02 -9.88 -0.15
N GLY A 820 -19.86 -10.47 -0.44
CA GLY A 820 -19.44 -11.73 0.20
C GLY A 820 -19.20 -11.59 1.70
N VAL A 821 -18.62 -10.48 2.14
CA VAL A 821 -18.38 -10.20 3.57
C VAL A 821 -19.72 -10.03 4.31
N ILE A 822 -20.61 -9.19 3.77
CA ILE A 822 -21.94 -8.99 4.36
C ILE A 822 -22.72 -10.31 4.43
N SER A 823 -22.60 -11.18 3.42
CA SER A 823 -23.31 -12.47 3.42
C SER A 823 -22.93 -13.41 4.56
N GLN A 824 -21.76 -13.22 5.18
CA GLN A 824 -21.22 -14.06 6.25
C GLN A 824 -21.53 -13.55 7.66
N LEU A 825 -22.25 -12.44 7.80
CA LEU A 825 -22.60 -11.89 9.12
C LEU A 825 -23.86 -12.55 9.70
N PRO A 826 -23.92 -12.82 11.00
CA PRO A 826 -25.07 -13.46 11.62
C PRO A 826 -26.25 -12.51 11.73
N TYR A 827 -27.44 -13.03 11.48
CA TYR A 827 -28.72 -12.35 11.71
C TYR A 827 -29.46 -13.02 12.87
N VAL A 828 -29.77 -12.23 13.89
CA VAL A 828 -30.51 -12.68 15.08
C VAL A 828 -31.94 -12.15 15.01
N PRO A 829 -32.97 -13.01 14.87
CA PRO A 829 -34.36 -12.59 14.99
C PRO A 829 -34.68 -12.18 16.44
N PHE A 830 -35.43 -11.09 16.64
CA PHE A 830 -35.77 -10.60 17.98
C PHE A 830 -37.20 -10.06 18.08
N SER A 831 -37.76 -10.05 19.29
CA SER A 831 -39.18 -9.75 19.54
C SER A 831 -39.59 -8.29 19.25
N ALA A 832 -38.66 -7.35 19.39
CA ALA A 832 -38.88 -5.93 19.12
C ALA A 832 -38.67 -5.54 17.64
N SER A 833 -38.67 -6.50 16.71
CA SER A 833 -38.39 -6.22 15.30
C SER A 833 -39.42 -5.29 14.65
N ASN A 834 -40.66 -5.27 15.13
CA ASN A 834 -41.67 -4.31 14.68
C ASN A 834 -41.28 -2.86 15.02
N GLN A 835 -40.85 -2.60 16.26
CA GLN A 835 -40.40 -1.27 16.69
C GLN A 835 -39.16 -0.83 15.90
N ALA A 836 -38.20 -1.74 15.68
CA ALA A 836 -37.02 -1.45 14.87
C ALA A 836 -37.40 -1.05 13.44
N ARG A 837 -38.38 -1.74 12.82
CA ARG A 837 -38.88 -1.39 11.48
C ARG A 837 -39.53 -0.01 11.45
N GLU A 838 -40.38 0.30 12.42
CA GLU A 838 -41.02 1.61 12.53
C GLU A 838 -39.99 2.75 12.67
N ASN A 839 -39.00 2.57 13.56
CA ASN A 839 -37.91 3.54 13.74
C ASN A 839 -37.11 3.72 12.43
N VAL A 840 -36.81 2.63 11.74
CA VAL A 840 -36.08 2.66 10.46
C VAL A 840 -36.87 3.36 9.36
N GLU A 841 -38.18 3.11 9.23
CA GLU A 841 -39.03 3.80 8.27
C GLU A 841 -39.02 5.31 8.49
N GLU A 842 -39.07 5.74 9.76
CA GLU A 842 -38.99 7.15 10.13
C GLU A 842 -37.61 7.76 9.84
N MET A 843 -36.52 7.05 10.14
CA MET A 843 -35.16 7.50 9.79
C MET A 843 -34.94 7.61 8.27
N ILE A 844 -35.45 6.65 7.48
CA ILE A 844 -35.42 6.71 6.01
C ILE A 844 -36.19 7.93 5.52
N LYS A 845 -37.35 8.22 6.12
CA LYS A 845 -38.16 9.40 5.78
C LYS A 845 -37.40 10.69 6.07
N PHE A 846 -36.85 10.88 7.27
CA PHE A 846 -36.06 12.08 7.59
C PHE A 846 -34.86 12.26 6.67
N ALA A 847 -34.13 11.18 6.36
CA ALA A 847 -32.98 11.25 5.45
C ALA A 847 -33.37 11.52 3.98
N ARG A 848 -34.56 11.05 3.56
CA ARG A 848 -35.15 11.36 2.25
C ARG A 848 -35.59 12.81 2.15
N ASP A 849 -36.27 13.30 3.18
CA ASP A 849 -36.71 14.69 3.27
C ASP A 849 -35.49 15.63 3.24
N ASP A 850 -34.44 15.34 4.01
CA ASP A 850 -33.16 16.08 3.98
C ASP A 850 -32.49 16.02 2.60
N TRP A 851 -32.48 14.88 1.91
CA TRP A 851 -31.91 14.79 0.56
C TRP A 851 -32.67 15.66 -0.44
N ASN A 852 -34.00 15.68 -0.32
CA ASN A 852 -34.90 16.31 -1.28
C ASN A 852 -35.08 17.83 -1.07
N VAL A 853 -34.51 18.44 -0.02
CA VAL A 853 -34.50 19.91 0.13
C VAL A 853 -33.38 20.61 -0.64
N TYR A 854 -32.53 19.88 -1.36
CA TYR A 854 -31.41 20.44 -2.12
C TYR A 854 -31.51 20.18 -3.62
N GLU A 855 -31.11 21.17 -4.44
CA GLU A 855 -31.17 21.14 -5.91
C GLU A 855 -30.36 20.02 -6.59
N THR A 856 -29.52 19.31 -5.83
CA THR A 856 -28.79 18.13 -6.29
C THR A 856 -29.68 16.90 -6.33
N SER A 857 -30.85 16.91 -5.69
CA SER A 857 -31.89 15.89 -5.83
C SER A 857 -32.79 16.19 -7.03
N TRP A 858 -33.12 15.17 -7.81
CA TRP A 858 -34.13 15.27 -8.87
C TRP A 858 -35.57 15.40 -8.34
N ASP A 859 -35.79 15.10 -7.05
CA ASP A 859 -37.07 15.28 -6.35
C ASP A 859 -37.16 16.63 -5.63
N PHE A 860 -36.18 17.53 -5.84
CA PHE A 860 -36.21 18.87 -5.24
C PHE A 860 -37.42 19.67 -5.73
N THR A 861 -38.17 20.24 -4.79
CA THR A 861 -39.40 20.98 -5.07
C THR A 861 -39.26 22.49 -4.93
N GLN A 862 -38.77 22.95 -3.78
CA GLN A 862 -38.61 24.37 -3.45
C GLN A 862 -37.54 24.55 -2.36
N ASN A 863 -36.88 25.71 -2.34
CA ASN A 863 -35.93 26.06 -1.29
C ASN A 863 -36.58 26.02 0.12
N PRO A 864 -35.93 25.39 1.12
CA PRO A 864 -36.53 25.18 2.43
C PRO A 864 -36.83 26.46 3.21
N ILE A 865 -36.07 27.55 3.00
CA ILE A 865 -36.32 28.85 3.65
C ILE A 865 -37.67 29.41 3.18
N ILE A 866 -37.94 29.37 1.87
CA ILE A 866 -39.18 29.90 1.28
C ILE A 866 -40.39 29.08 1.72
N ARG A 867 -40.22 27.75 1.86
CA ARG A 867 -41.28 26.82 2.28
C ARG A 867 -41.85 27.12 3.67
N THR A 868 -41.11 27.83 4.53
CA THR A 868 -41.57 28.19 5.89
C THR A 868 -42.70 29.21 5.92
N GLN A 869 -42.96 29.91 4.81
CA GLN A 869 -44.00 30.93 4.66
C GLN A 869 -43.98 32.04 5.73
N GLN A 870 -42.79 32.35 6.27
CA GLN A 870 -42.63 33.44 7.23
C GLN A 870 -42.65 34.81 6.55
N SER A 871 -42.86 35.86 7.37
CA SER A 871 -43.10 37.22 6.89
C SER A 871 -41.87 37.91 6.29
N ASN A 872 -40.66 37.45 6.62
CA ASN A 872 -39.39 37.96 6.09
C ASN A 872 -38.31 36.87 6.08
N LEU A 873 -37.18 37.16 5.41
CA LEU A 873 -36.09 36.20 5.19
C LEU A 873 -35.43 35.72 6.50
N GLU A 874 -35.22 36.62 7.46
CA GLU A 874 -34.59 36.27 8.75
C GLU A 874 -35.47 35.29 9.54
N GLN A 875 -36.76 35.58 9.68
CA GLN A 875 -37.72 34.69 10.34
C GLN A 875 -37.85 33.35 9.61
N ALA A 876 -37.82 33.38 8.27
CA ALA A 876 -37.86 32.19 7.44
C ALA A 876 -36.64 31.29 7.69
N PHE A 877 -35.44 31.86 7.72
CA PHE A 877 -34.22 31.13 8.04
C PHE A 877 -34.23 30.58 9.47
N ASN A 878 -34.62 31.38 10.47
CA ASN A 878 -34.68 30.93 11.86
C ASN A 878 -35.67 29.78 12.04
N THR A 879 -36.81 29.82 11.36
CA THR A 879 -37.81 28.74 11.37
C THR A 879 -37.25 27.47 10.71
N TRP A 880 -36.58 27.60 9.56
CA TRP A 880 -35.89 26.49 8.91
C TRP A 880 -34.80 25.89 9.80
N GLN A 881 -33.99 26.72 10.44
CA GLN A 881 -32.92 26.30 11.34
C GLN A 881 -33.49 25.50 12.52
N GLN A 882 -34.59 25.96 13.12
CA GLN A 882 -35.26 25.22 14.20
C GLN A 882 -35.80 23.88 13.71
N GLN A 883 -36.52 23.85 12.59
CA GLN A 883 -37.05 22.60 12.01
C GLN A 883 -35.94 21.60 11.67
N ASN A 884 -34.81 22.09 11.17
CA ASN A 884 -33.64 21.28 10.89
C ASN A 884 -33.01 20.73 12.18
N ALA A 885 -32.85 21.57 13.21
CA ALA A 885 -32.32 21.16 14.51
C ALA A 885 -33.21 20.11 15.19
N ASP A 886 -34.53 20.27 15.10
CA ASP A 886 -35.50 19.31 15.64
C ASP A 886 -35.40 17.95 14.91
N ALA A 887 -35.33 17.95 13.57
CA ALA A 887 -35.16 16.74 12.77
C ALA A 887 -33.83 16.02 13.07
N VAL A 888 -32.77 16.78 13.32
CA VAL A 888 -31.45 16.27 13.72
C VAL A 888 -31.51 15.60 15.09
N ALA A 889 -32.14 16.25 16.07
CA ALA A 889 -32.28 15.71 17.41
C ALA A 889 -33.11 14.43 17.40
N GLU A 890 -34.19 14.40 16.61
CA GLU A 890 -35.05 13.22 16.48
C GLU A 890 -34.35 12.08 15.74
N MET A 891 -33.60 12.36 14.66
CA MET A 891 -32.75 11.36 14.01
C MET A 891 -31.77 10.73 15.00
N LYS A 892 -31.11 11.54 15.83
CA LYS A 892 -30.18 11.05 16.84
C LYS A 892 -30.87 10.12 17.84
N ARG A 893 -32.02 10.54 18.36
CA ARG A 893 -32.84 9.74 19.29
C ARG A 893 -33.22 8.39 18.68
N LEU A 894 -33.65 8.39 17.42
CA LEU A 894 -34.03 7.17 16.67
C LEU A 894 -32.83 6.26 16.40
N GLU A 895 -31.67 6.81 16.03
CA GLU A 895 -30.45 6.01 15.82
C GLU A 895 -29.97 5.36 17.14
N GLU A 896 -30.00 6.11 18.26
CA GLU A 896 -29.65 5.58 19.58
C GLU A 896 -30.62 4.49 20.04
N GLU A 897 -31.93 4.66 19.79
CA GLU A 897 -32.93 3.64 20.08
C GLU A 897 -32.74 2.39 19.20
N ASN A 898 -32.49 2.56 17.90
CA ASN A 898 -32.16 1.46 16.99
C ASN A 898 -30.92 0.70 17.47
N ASN A 899 -29.84 1.41 17.84
CA ASN A 899 -28.62 0.80 18.35
C ASN A 899 -28.90 -0.02 19.61
N LYS A 900 -29.68 0.53 20.55
CA LYS A 900 -30.07 -0.19 21.77
C LYS A 900 -30.79 -1.50 21.44
N LEU A 901 -31.78 -1.48 20.53
CA LEU A 901 -32.53 -2.68 20.13
C LEU A 901 -31.62 -3.77 19.56
N PHE A 902 -30.67 -3.41 18.69
CA PHE A 902 -29.75 -4.39 18.10
C PHE A 902 -28.68 -4.87 19.08
N ILE A 903 -28.12 -4.00 19.92
CA ILE A 903 -27.18 -4.39 20.97
C ILE A 903 -27.85 -5.40 21.93
N ASP A 904 -29.10 -5.12 22.33
CA ASP A 904 -29.87 -6.01 23.20
C ASP A 904 -30.17 -7.35 22.54
N ALA A 905 -30.58 -7.34 21.26
CA ALA A 905 -30.88 -8.56 20.50
C ALA A 905 -29.65 -9.47 20.34
N TYR A 906 -28.45 -8.89 20.22
CA TYR A 906 -27.20 -9.63 20.02
C TYR A 906 -26.46 -9.95 21.34
N GLY A 907 -26.93 -9.43 22.48
CA GLY A 907 -26.30 -9.64 23.78
C GLY A 907 -24.92 -9.00 23.90
N LEU A 908 -24.74 -7.80 23.33
CA LEU A 908 -23.45 -7.10 23.23
C LEU A 908 -23.35 -5.87 24.15
N GLN A 909 -24.15 -5.80 25.22
CA GLN A 909 -24.19 -4.64 26.12
C GLN A 909 -22.85 -4.37 26.83
N ASP A 910 -22.03 -5.40 27.02
CA ASP A 910 -20.70 -5.27 27.63
C ASP A 910 -19.64 -4.78 26.62
N GLU A 911 -19.93 -4.85 25.32
CA GLU A 911 -18.99 -4.52 24.24
C GLU A 911 -19.32 -3.19 23.54
N LEU A 912 -20.59 -2.76 23.55
CA LEU A 912 -21.09 -1.65 22.74
C LEU A 912 -22.03 -0.73 23.54
N THR A 913 -22.02 0.56 23.19
CA THR A 913 -22.98 1.56 23.70
C THR A 913 -23.96 1.98 22.60
N PRO A 914 -25.19 2.38 22.97
CA PRO A 914 -26.18 2.84 21.99
C PRO A 914 -25.91 4.26 21.47
N ASP A 915 -25.08 5.03 22.17
CA ASP A 915 -24.82 6.46 21.91
C ASP A 915 -24.34 6.74 20.49
N VAL A 916 -24.86 7.81 19.88
CA VAL A 916 -24.47 8.22 18.54
C VAL A 916 -23.74 9.57 18.58
N PRO A 917 -22.45 9.62 18.20
CA PRO A 917 -21.73 10.88 18.07
C PRO A 917 -22.41 11.82 17.07
N ASP A 918 -22.45 13.13 17.36
CA ASP A 918 -23.14 14.12 16.51
C ASP A 918 -22.59 14.15 15.08
N GLU A 919 -21.30 13.84 14.90
CA GLU A 919 -20.61 13.74 13.61
C GLU A 919 -21.07 12.56 12.75
N GLN A 920 -21.70 11.53 13.35
CA GLN A 920 -22.24 10.38 12.62
C GLN A 920 -23.66 10.61 12.11
N ILE A 921 -24.35 11.67 12.57
CA ILE A 921 -25.69 12.01 12.13
C ILE A 921 -25.62 12.71 10.77
N THR A 922 -26.02 12.01 9.71
CA THR A 922 -25.77 12.42 8.33
C THR A 922 -26.77 13.43 7.75
N LEU A 923 -27.72 13.92 8.57
CA LEU A 923 -28.61 15.02 8.16
C LEU A 923 -27.83 16.33 8.08
N THR A 924 -28.10 17.10 7.03
CA THR A 924 -27.41 18.38 6.82
C THR A 924 -27.80 19.35 7.93
N ARG A 925 -26.83 20.07 8.49
CA ARG A 925 -27.10 21.13 9.47
C ARG A 925 -27.38 22.46 8.74
N ALA A 926 -28.40 23.17 9.20
CA ALA A 926 -28.70 24.53 8.74
C ALA A 926 -27.50 25.44 9.00
N ASP A 927 -27.09 26.18 7.98
CA ASP A 927 -25.90 27.01 7.97
C ASP A 927 -26.23 28.30 7.23
N ARG A 928 -26.11 29.44 7.92
CA ARG A 928 -26.55 30.74 7.40
C ARG A 928 -25.87 31.11 6.09
N GLU A 929 -24.56 30.87 5.95
CA GLU A 929 -23.83 31.18 4.73
C GLU A 929 -24.23 30.21 3.60
N LYS A 930 -24.15 28.90 3.83
CA LYS A 930 -24.43 27.89 2.79
C LYS A 930 -25.89 27.91 2.35
N ASP A 931 -26.84 28.08 3.27
CA ASP A 931 -28.25 28.16 2.94
C ASP A 931 -28.60 29.46 2.19
N SER A 932 -27.88 30.55 2.46
CA SER A 932 -27.99 31.79 1.67
C SER A 932 -27.43 31.60 0.25
N GLN A 933 -26.29 30.90 0.09
CA GLN A 933 -25.75 30.55 -1.22
C GLN A 933 -26.72 29.65 -2.02
N ARG A 934 -27.34 28.67 -1.35
CA ARG A 934 -28.40 27.82 -1.94
C ARG A 934 -29.66 28.60 -2.30
N LEU A 935 -30.05 29.58 -1.49
CA LEU A 935 -31.14 30.50 -1.82
C LEU A 935 -30.81 31.27 -3.09
N VAL A 936 -29.62 31.88 -3.19
CA VAL A 936 -29.19 32.59 -4.40
C VAL A 936 -29.16 31.68 -5.63
N SER A 937 -28.69 30.43 -5.49
CA SER A 937 -28.72 29.44 -6.57
C SER A 937 -30.15 29.14 -7.03
N TYR A 938 -31.09 28.95 -6.08
CA TYR A 938 -32.50 28.74 -6.39
C TYR A 938 -33.12 29.95 -7.09
N VAL A 939 -32.82 31.16 -6.64
CA VAL A 939 -33.28 32.41 -7.28
C VAL A 939 -32.78 32.49 -8.73
N LEU A 940 -31.49 32.23 -8.97
CA LEU A 940 -30.94 32.16 -10.32
C LEU A 940 -31.60 31.04 -11.14
N GLY A 941 -31.93 29.92 -10.52
CA GLY A 941 -32.74 28.87 -11.12
C GLY A 941 -34.13 29.36 -11.55
N CYS A 942 -34.80 30.17 -10.74
CA CYS A 942 -36.07 30.81 -11.11
C CYS A 942 -35.88 31.83 -12.24
N MET A 943 -34.82 32.65 -12.22
CA MET A 943 -34.51 33.58 -13.31
C MET A 943 -34.31 32.84 -14.64
N MET A 944 -33.64 31.69 -14.60
CA MET A 944 -33.37 30.86 -15.78
C MET A 944 -34.58 30.01 -16.23
N GLY A 945 -35.69 30.03 -15.48
CA GLY A 945 -36.85 29.17 -15.72
C GLY A 945 -36.64 27.70 -15.35
N ARG A 946 -35.60 27.34 -14.60
CA ARG A 946 -35.42 25.97 -14.10
C ARG A 946 -36.48 25.62 -13.04
N TYR A 947 -36.83 26.59 -12.20
CA TYR A 947 -37.82 26.48 -11.13
C TYR A 947 -38.84 27.63 -11.20
N SER A 948 -39.98 27.49 -10.52
CA SER A 948 -41.00 28.54 -10.42
C SER A 948 -41.47 28.76 -8.98
N LEU A 949 -41.98 29.96 -8.69
CA LEU A 949 -42.75 30.26 -7.46
C LEU A 949 -44.24 29.89 -7.58
N ASP A 950 -44.68 29.53 -8.79
CA ASP A 950 -46.08 29.18 -9.11
C ASP A 950 -46.29 27.66 -9.17
N GLU A 951 -45.23 26.89 -9.44
CA GLU A 951 -45.28 25.44 -9.58
C GLU A 951 -44.09 24.78 -8.86
N PRO A 952 -44.31 23.73 -8.05
CA PRO A 952 -43.24 23.04 -7.35
C PRO A 952 -42.44 22.12 -8.29
N GLY A 953 -41.15 21.97 -8.03
CA GLY A 953 -40.31 21.01 -8.75
C GLY A 953 -39.59 21.59 -9.97
N LEU A 954 -38.87 20.70 -10.66
CA LEU A 954 -38.11 21.04 -11.88
C LEU A 954 -39.06 21.32 -13.05
N ILE A 955 -39.06 22.55 -13.54
CA ILE A 955 -40.03 23.03 -14.55
C ILE A 955 -39.49 22.88 -15.98
N TYR A 956 -38.26 23.34 -16.22
CA TYR A 956 -37.63 23.33 -17.55
C TYR A 956 -36.19 22.79 -17.50
N ALA A 957 -35.94 21.65 -18.18
CA ALA A 957 -34.62 21.00 -18.26
C ALA A 957 -34.52 20.00 -19.45
N HIS A 958 -34.91 20.41 -20.67
CA HIS A 958 -34.96 19.45 -21.80
C HIS A 958 -34.63 19.93 -23.22
N ALA A 959 -34.87 21.18 -23.62
CA ALA A 959 -34.94 21.49 -25.06
C ALA A 959 -34.44 22.87 -25.53
N GLY A 960 -33.37 23.43 -24.97
CA GLY A 960 -32.68 24.60 -25.56
C GLY A 960 -33.59 25.82 -25.79
N ASN A 961 -34.53 26.04 -24.88
CA ASN A 961 -35.59 27.06 -24.95
C ASN A 961 -36.73 26.81 -25.96
N GLN A 962 -36.81 25.62 -26.57
CA GLN A 962 -38.00 25.19 -27.32
C GLN A 962 -39.14 24.91 -26.34
N ASP A 963 -40.36 25.31 -26.73
CA ASP A 963 -41.60 25.15 -25.95
C ASP A 963 -41.57 25.75 -24.54
N PHE A 964 -40.77 26.81 -24.33
CA PHE A 964 -40.71 27.52 -23.06
C PHE A 964 -42.01 28.30 -22.80
N ASP A 965 -42.78 27.88 -21.79
CA ASP A 965 -44.05 28.50 -21.41
C ASP A 965 -43.87 29.53 -20.29
N ALA A 966 -43.86 30.81 -20.66
CA ALA A 966 -43.74 31.92 -19.71
C ALA A 966 -44.92 32.00 -18.70
N ASN A 967 -46.08 31.42 -19.00
CA ASN A 967 -47.25 31.45 -18.11
C ASN A 967 -47.05 30.60 -16.84
N ARG A 968 -46.00 29.79 -16.78
CA ARG A 968 -45.64 29.00 -15.59
C ARG A 968 -44.78 29.78 -14.58
N TYR A 969 -44.52 31.07 -14.83
CA TYR A 969 -43.64 31.92 -14.01
C TYR A 969 -44.26 33.31 -13.73
N LEU A 970 -45.53 33.38 -13.35
CA LEU A 970 -46.26 34.65 -13.21
C LEU A 970 -45.79 35.50 -12.00
N LYS A 971 -45.56 34.90 -10.84
CA LYS A 971 -45.14 35.63 -9.62
C LYS A 971 -43.76 36.25 -9.76
N PHE A 972 -42.85 35.54 -10.42
CA PHE A 972 -41.52 36.00 -10.74
C PHE A 972 -41.18 35.53 -12.16
N PRO A 973 -41.40 36.38 -13.18
CA PRO A 973 -41.15 36.06 -14.57
C PRO A 973 -39.74 35.52 -14.76
N ALA A 974 -39.61 34.36 -15.40
CA ALA A 974 -38.31 33.90 -15.87
C ALA A 974 -37.82 34.81 -17.01
N ASP A 975 -36.51 34.85 -17.19
CA ASP A 975 -35.89 35.65 -18.24
C ASP A 975 -36.29 35.15 -19.63
N ALA A 976 -36.50 36.09 -20.56
CA ALA A 976 -36.99 35.77 -21.90
C ALA A 976 -35.95 35.02 -22.74
N ASP A 977 -34.66 35.29 -22.55
CA ASP A 977 -33.58 34.76 -23.36
C ASP A 977 -32.66 33.77 -22.65
N GLY A 978 -32.67 33.77 -21.31
CA GLY A 978 -31.88 32.88 -20.48
C GLY A 978 -30.41 33.30 -20.35
N ILE A 979 -30.10 34.57 -20.63
CA ILE A 979 -28.80 35.21 -20.47
C ILE A 979 -28.93 36.18 -19.28
N ILE A 980 -28.24 35.87 -18.17
CA ILE A 980 -28.31 36.69 -16.96
C ILE A 980 -26.98 37.40 -16.74
N PRO A 981 -26.89 38.74 -16.92
CA PRO A 981 -25.66 39.50 -16.71
C PRO A 981 -25.20 39.50 -15.25
N LEU A 982 -23.89 39.32 -15.05
CA LEU A 982 -23.19 39.40 -13.76
C LEU A 982 -22.19 40.57 -13.79
N THR A 983 -22.69 41.80 -13.71
CA THR A 983 -21.84 42.99 -13.85
C THR A 983 -21.45 43.63 -12.52
N GLU A 984 -20.20 44.08 -12.40
CA GLU A 984 -19.68 44.80 -11.21
C GLU A 984 -20.32 46.18 -11.00
N MET A 985 -20.89 46.77 -12.06
CA MET A 985 -21.71 47.97 -12.00
C MET A 985 -23.08 47.68 -12.60
N HIS A 986 -24.08 48.47 -12.23
CA HIS A 986 -25.42 48.34 -12.79
C HIS A 986 -25.45 48.91 -14.22
N TRP A 987 -25.43 48.02 -15.21
CA TRP A 987 -25.47 48.36 -16.64
C TRP A 987 -26.78 47.95 -17.33
N PHE A 988 -27.48 46.96 -16.79
CA PHE A 988 -28.68 46.35 -17.37
C PHE A 988 -29.75 46.17 -16.29
N GLU A 989 -31.02 46.36 -16.66
CA GLU A 989 -32.17 46.20 -15.75
C GLU A 989 -32.42 44.72 -15.39
N ASP A 990 -32.03 43.80 -16.28
CA ASP A 990 -32.13 42.36 -16.11
C ASP A 990 -30.90 41.74 -15.42
N ASP A 991 -30.00 42.55 -14.84
CA ASP A 991 -28.83 42.03 -14.13
C ASP A 991 -29.23 41.19 -12.90
N ALA A 992 -28.42 40.18 -12.56
CA ALA A 992 -28.73 39.24 -11.48
C ALA A 992 -28.98 39.91 -10.12
N THR A 993 -28.34 41.04 -9.84
CA THR A 993 -28.49 41.71 -8.53
C THR A 993 -29.84 42.41 -8.43
N HIS A 994 -30.23 43.12 -9.48
CA HIS A 994 -31.54 43.75 -9.58
C HIS A 994 -32.65 42.70 -9.51
N ARG A 995 -32.47 41.60 -10.22
CA ARG A 995 -33.42 40.49 -10.28
C ARG A 995 -33.55 39.75 -8.94
N ILE A 996 -32.50 39.69 -8.11
CA ILE A 996 -32.61 39.22 -6.72
C ILE A 996 -33.53 40.15 -5.92
N ARG A 997 -33.39 41.47 -6.07
CA ARG A 997 -34.25 42.45 -5.38
C ARG A 997 -35.73 42.24 -5.74
N GLU A 998 -36.02 42.03 -7.02
CA GLU A 998 -37.36 41.71 -7.51
C GLU A 998 -37.87 40.38 -6.92
N PHE A 999 -37.03 39.35 -6.88
CA PHE A 999 -37.38 38.07 -6.29
C PHE A 999 -37.74 38.20 -4.80
N LEU A 1000 -36.90 38.89 -4.01
CA LEU A 1000 -37.18 39.12 -2.59
C LEU A 1000 -38.48 39.90 -2.38
N THR A 1001 -38.77 40.85 -3.27
CA THR A 1001 -40.04 41.59 -3.29
C THR A 1001 -41.23 40.68 -3.61
N ALA A 1002 -41.08 39.75 -4.56
CA ALA A 1002 -42.13 38.81 -4.95
C ALA A 1002 -42.45 37.80 -3.83
N VAL A 1003 -41.45 37.39 -3.04
CA VAL A 1003 -41.64 36.40 -1.97
C VAL A 1003 -42.11 37.04 -0.65
N TRP A 1004 -41.48 38.12 -0.20
CA TRP A 1004 -41.70 38.71 1.13
C TRP A 1004 -42.31 40.12 1.12
N GLY A 1005 -42.63 40.66 -0.05
CA GLY A 1005 -43.23 41.98 -0.21
C GLY A 1005 -42.23 43.14 -0.14
N LYS A 1006 -42.69 44.31 -0.58
CA LYS A 1006 -41.85 45.51 -0.67
C LYS A 1006 -41.46 46.08 0.71
N ASP A 1007 -42.32 45.92 1.71
CA ASP A 1007 -42.13 46.49 3.05
C ASP A 1007 -40.97 45.86 3.83
N THR A 1008 -40.55 44.64 3.46
CA THR A 1008 -39.45 43.91 4.13
C THR A 1008 -38.16 43.89 3.31
N LEU A 1009 -38.16 44.51 2.13
CA LEU A 1009 -37.09 44.39 1.15
C LEU A 1009 -35.72 44.83 1.67
N ASP A 1010 -35.64 46.00 2.33
CA ASP A 1010 -34.37 46.54 2.84
C ASP A 1010 -33.77 45.63 3.91
N ALA A 1011 -34.60 45.09 4.81
CA ALA A 1011 -34.19 44.15 5.83
C ALA A 1011 -33.71 42.82 5.22
N ASN A 1012 -34.43 42.28 4.23
CA ASN A 1012 -34.07 41.04 3.54
C ASN A 1012 -32.75 41.18 2.76
N MET A 1013 -32.57 42.29 2.04
CA MET A 1013 -31.33 42.60 1.31
C MET A 1013 -30.15 42.70 2.27
N GLN A 1014 -30.31 43.41 3.39
CA GLN A 1014 -29.27 43.56 4.40
C GLN A 1014 -28.91 42.21 5.03
N TRP A 1015 -29.90 41.41 5.41
CA TRP A 1015 -29.69 40.10 6.01
C TRP A 1015 -28.97 39.13 5.05
N LEU A 1016 -29.36 39.13 3.77
CA LEU A 1016 -28.73 38.31 2.74
C LEU A 1016 -27.28 38.73 2.51
N ALA A 1017 -27.01 40.03 2.41
CA ALA A 1017 -25.67 40.56 2.25
C ALA A 1017 -24.74 40.15 3.42
N GLU A 1018 -25.20 40.29 4.66
CA GLU A 1018 -24.45 39.86 5.85
C GLU A 1018 -24.12 38.36 5.82
N SER A 1019 -25.02 37.55 5.27
CA SER A 1019 -24.84 36.11 5.11
C SER A 1019 -23.87 35.73 3.99
N LEU A 1020 -23.54 36.67 3.10
CA LEU A 1020 -22.65 36.49 1.95
C LEU A 1020 -21.32 37.25 2.10
N ASP A 1021 -20.84 37.39 3.35
CA ASP A 1021 -19.56 38.03 3.70
C ASP A 1021 -19.51 39.52 3.32
N LYS A 1022 -20.40 40.31 3.94
CA LYS A 1022 -20.48 41.78 3.79
C LYS A 1022 -19.24 42.48 4.36
N LYS A 1023 -18.63 43.37 3.57
CA LYS A 1023 -17.54 44.24 4.04
C LYS A 1023 -18.09 45.54 4.66
N ALA A 1024 -17.35 46.11 5.61
CA ALA A 1024 -17.75 47.32 6.34
C ALA A 1024 -18.05 48.54 5.44
N ASN A 1025 -17.43 48.63 4.27
CA ASN A 1025 -17.55 49.76 3.34
C ASN A 1025 -18.49 49.49 2.15
N GLU A 1026 -19.25 48.39 2.15
CA GLU A 1026 -20.14 48.00 1.06
C GLU A 1026 -21.61 48.13 1.46
N THR A 1027 -22.46 48.56 0.53
CA THR A 1027 -23.92 48.45 0.72
C THR A 1027 -24.37 46.99 0.61
N ALA A 1028 -25.62 46.69 0.99
CA ALA A 1028 -26.18 45.36 0.82
C ALA A 1028 -26.18 44.92 -0.66
N GLU A 1029 -26.54 45.85 -1.56
CA GLU A 1029 -26.54 45.62 -2.99
C GLU A 1029 -25.13 45.37 -3.54
N ASP A 1030 -24.14 46.19 -3.15
CA ASP A 1030 -22.74 46.01 -3.57
C ASP A 1030 -22.18 44.64 -3.14
N THR A 1031 -22.57 44.17 -1.95
CA THR A 1031 -22.15 42.86 -1.44
C THR A 1031 -22.69 41.72 -2.27
N ILE A 1032 -24.00 41.72 -2.55
CA ILE A 1032 -24.65 40.69 -3.36
C ILE A 1032 -24.10 40.70 -4.79
N ARG A 1033 -23.92 41.88 -5.37
CA ARG A 1033 -23.32 42.06 -6.71
C ARG A 1033 -21.91 41.47 -6.78
N ARG A 1034 -21.07 41.78 -5.78
CA ARG A 1034 -19.72 41.22 -5.67
C ARG A 1034 -19.73 39.70 -5.53
N TYR A 1035 -20.61 39.16 -4.69
CA TYR A 1035 -20.74 37.70 -4.50
C TYR A 1035 -21.07 37.01 -5.83
N LEU A 1036 -22.05 37.52 -6.57
CA LEU A 1036 -22.47 36.99 -7.87
C LEU A 1036 -21.34 37.02 -8.91
N ALA A 1037 -20.64 38.14 -9.05
CA ALA A 1037 -19.57 38.29 -10.06
C ALA A 1037 -18.32 37.46 -9.75
N SER A 1038 -17.99 37.20 -8.48
CA SER A 1038 -16.67 36.67 -8.10
C SER A 1038 -16.66 35.32 -7.36
N LYS A 1039 -17.73 34.97 -6.64
CA LYS A 1039 -17.77 33.79 -5.75
C LYS A 1039 -18.82 32.76 -6.18
N PHE A 1040 -20.02 33.19 -6.59
CA PHE A 1040 -21.13 32.30 -6.96
C PHE A 1040 -20.72 31.16 -7.90
N TYR A 1041 -20.00 31.47 -8.98
CA TYR A 1041 -19.64 30.43 -9.96
C TYR A 1041 -18.72 29.35 -9.37
N LYS A 1042 -17.86 29.69 -8.42
CA LYS A 1042 -17.01 28.72 -7.72
C LYS A 1042 -17.85 27.78 -6.85
N ASP A 1043 -18.81 28.34 -6.11
CA ASP A 1043 -19.75 27.58 -5.28
C ASP A 1043 -20.61 26.64 -6.15
N HIS A 1044 -21.07 27.14 -7.31
CA HIS A 1044 -21.82 26.37 -8.29
C HIS A 1044 -20.99 25.21 -8.87
N MET A 1045 -19.74 25.47 -9.26
CA MET A 1045 -18.83 24.43 -9.74
C MET A 1045 -18.57 23.36 -8.66
N GLN A 1046 -18.45 23.75 -7.40
CA GLN A 1046 -18.27 22.82 -6.28
C GLN A 1046 -19.51 21.94 -6.10
N THR A 1047 -20.70 22.54 -6.06
CA THR A 1047 -21.99 21.86 -5.89
C THR A 1047 -22.20 20.80 -6.97
N TYR A 1048 -21.91 21.13 -8.23
CA TYR A 1048 -22.07 20.22 -9.35
C TYR A 1048 -20.79 19.43 -9.68
N LYS A 1049 -19.81 19.35 -8.76
CA LYS A 1049 -18.56 18.58 -8.88
C LYS A 1049 -17.86 18.78 -10.26
N LYS A 1050 -17.68 20.04 -10.67
CA LYS A 1050 -17.10 20.46 -11.97
C LYS A 1050 -17.94 20.03 -13.20
N ARG A 1051 -19.25 19.95 -13.05
CA ARG A 1051 -20.26 19.81 -14.13
C ARG A 1051 -21.32 20.91 -14.01
N PRO A 1052 -20.93 22.19 -14.03
CA PRO A 1052 -21.88 23.28 -13.81
C PRO A 1052 -22.97 23.28 -14.89
N ILE A 1053 -24.21 23.55 -14.48
CA ILE A 1053 -25.37 23.68 -15.37
C ILE A 1053 -25.69 25.12 -15.73
N TYR A 1054 -25.14 26.08 -14.99
CA TYR A 1054 -25.19 27.51 -15.31
C TYR A 1054 -23.80 27.84 -15.78
N TRP A 1055 -23.66 28.17 -17.05
CA TRP A 1055 -22.37 28.37 -17.70
C TRP A 1055 -22.00 29.84 -17.67
N LEU A 1056 -20.81 30.14 -17.14
CA LEU A 1056 -20.31 31.49 -17.05
C LEU A 1056 -19.55 31.85 -18.32
N PHE A 1057 -20.19 32.63 -19.18
CA PHE A 1057 -19.51 33.34 -20.26
C PHE A 1057 -18.80 34.56 -19.67
N SER A 1058 -17.51 34.73 -19.99
CA SER A 1058 -16.67 35.75 -19.36
C SER A 1058 -15.70 36.35 -20.37
N SER A 1059 -15.61 37.67 -20.41
CA SER A 1059 -14.68 38.38 -21.30
C SER A 1059 -13.21 38.16 -20.97
N GLY A 1060 -12.89 37.84 -19.72
CA GLY A 1060 -11.53 37.57 -19.30
C GLY A 1060 -11.29 37.90 -17.82
N LYS A 1061 -10.04 38.27 -17.51
CA LYS A 1061 -9.58 38.51 -16.13
C LYS A 1061 -10.08 39.83 -15.54
N GLN A 1062 -10.39 40.81 -16.39
CA GLN A 1062 -10.92 42.11 -15.95
C GLN A 1062 -12.43 42.06 -15.69
N GLY A 1063 -13.10 40.96 -16.07
CA GLY A 1063 -14.53 40.79 -15.85
C GLY A 1063 -15.38 41.85 -16.54
N ALA A 1064 -14.91 42.39 -17.68
CA ALA A 1064 -15.58 43.48 -18.38
C ALA A 1064 -17.04 43.14 -18.75
N PHE A 1065 -17.28 41.89 -19.13
CA PHE A 1065 -18.61 41.32 -19.27
C PHE A 1065 -18.62 39.89 -18.76
N GLN A 1066 -19.63 39.57 -17.97
CA GLN A 1066 -19.91 38.21 -17.51
C GLN A 1066 -21.41 37.97 -17.59
N ALA A 1067 -21.81 36.77 -18.00
CA ALA A 1067 -23.20 36.35 -18.00
C ALA A 1067 -23.32 34.86 -17.74
N LEU A 1068 -24.38 34.47 -17.02
CA LEU A 1068 -24.76 33.07 -16.88
C LEU A 1068 -25.71 32.69 -18.00
N VAL A 1069 -25.53 31.49 -18.53
CA VAL A 1069 -26.48 30.85 -19.45
C VAL A 1069 -26.81 29.47 -18.91
N TYR A 1070 -28.10 29.15 -18.82
CA TYR A 1070 -28.51 27.81 -18.40
C TYR A 1070 -28.32 26.80 -19.54
N LEU A 1071 -27.59 25.71 -19.28
CA LEU A 1071 -27.30 24.63 -20.24
C LEU A 1071 -28.56 24.20 -21.03
N HIS A 1072 -29.66 24.00 -20.32
CA HIS A 1072 -30.90 23.49 -20.91
C HIS A 1072 -31.68 24.55 -21.70
N ARG A 1073 -31.29 25.82 -21.63
CA ARG A 1073 -31.88 26.94 -22.38
C ARG A 1073 -31.01 27.47 -23.51
N TYR A 1074 -29.75 27.04 -23.59
CA TYR A 1074 -28.87 27.43 -24.69
C TYR A 1074 -29.39 26.91 -26.05
N ASN A 1075 -29.32 27.74 -27.08
CA ASN A 1075 -29.57 27.39 -28.48
C ASN A 1075 -28.64 28.14 -29.45
N GLU A 1076 -28.73 27.82 -30.74
CA GLU A 1076 -27.86 28.38 -31.78
C GLU A 1076 -27.90 29.92 -31.90
N SER A 1077 -28.95 30.58 -31.38
CA SER A 1077 -29.08 32.05 -31.40
C SER A 1077 -28.48 32.73 -30.18
N THR A 1078 -28.15 31.98 -29.11
CA THR A 1078 -27.78 32.55 -27.80
C THR A 1078 -26.54 33.45 -27.88
N LEU A 1079 -25.49 33.02 -28.59
CA LEU A 1079 -24.26 33.82 -28.73
C LEU A 1079 -24.47 35.09 -29.57
N ALA A 1080 -25.29 35.00 -30.61
CA ALA A 1080 -25.64 36.15 -31.45
C ALA A 1080 -26.40 37.20 -30.63
N ARG A 1081 -27.38 36.77 -29.82
CA ARG A 1081 -28.13 37.65 -28.92
C ARG A 1081 -27.26 38.25 -27.83
N MET A 1082 -26.41 37.45 -27.19
CA MET A 1082 -25.43 37.94 -26.20
C MET A 1082 -24.57 39.07 -26.78
N ARG A 1083 -24.15 38.92 -28.04
CA ARG A 1083 -23.36 39.94 -28.74
C ARG A 1083 -24.15 41.22 -28.99
N THR A 1084 -25.35 41.11 -29.58
CA THR A 1084 -26.12 42.27 -30.06
C THR A 1084 -26.89 43.00 -28.96
N GLU A 1085 -27.43 42.27 -27.98
CA GLU A 1085 -28.31 42.82 -26.94
C GLU A 1085 -27.53 43.22 -25.67
N TYR A 1086 -26.34 42.65 -25.44
CA TYR A 1086 -25.56 42.91 -24.22
C TYR A 1086 -24.17 43.51 -24.50
N VAL A 1087 -23.30 42.80 -25.22
CA VAL A 1087 -21.89 43.21 -25.38
C VAL A 1087 -21.75 44.51 -26.17
N MET A 1088 -22.40 44.64 -27.33
CA MET A 1088 -22.33 45.86 -28.15
C MET A 1088 -22.90 47.10 -27.42
N PRO A 1089 -24.08 47.03 -26.77
CA PRO A 1089 -24.58 48.12 -25.94
C PRO A 1089 -23.64 48.47 -24.78
N LEU A 1090 -23.02 47.47 -24.13
CA LEU A 1090 -22.10 47.71 -23.03
C LEU A 1090 -20.84 48.47 -23.47
N ILE A 1091 -20.27 48.17 -24.65
CA ILE A 1091 -19.15 48.93 -25.21
C ILE A 1091 -19.51 50.42 -25.31
N SER A 1092 -20.70 50.72 -25.82
CA SER A 1092 -21.19 52.09 -25.98
C SER A 1092 -21.45 52.78 -24.63
N LYS A 1093 -22.08 52.08 -23.68
CA LYS A 1093 -22.34 52.58 -22.31
C LYS A 1093 -21.03 52.86 -21.55
N MET A 1094 -20.05 51.95 -21.63
CA MET A 1094 -18.74 52.13 -20.99
C MET A 1094 -17.98 53.31 -21.60
N ALA A 1095 -18.03 53.49 -22.93
CA ALA A 1095 -17.39 54.65 -23.60
C ALA A 1095 -18.02 55.98 -23.15
N ALA A 1096 -19.34 56.05 -23.09
CA ALA A 1096 -20.04 57.23 -22.57
C ALA A 1096 -19.67 57.52 -21.10
N TYR A 1097 -19.54 56.47 -20.28
CA TYR A 1097 -19.14 56.61 -18.87
C TYR A 1097 -17.69 57.06 -18.71
N ALA A 1098 -16.76 56.55 -19.52
CA ALA A 1098 -15.37 57.01 -19.57
C ALA A 1098 -15.30 58.52 -19.86
N ASN A 1099 -15.98 58.98 -20.91
CA ASN A 1099 -16.03 60.39 -21.28
C ASN A 1099 -16.60 61.28 -20.16
N SER A 1100 -17.63 60.79 -19.45
CA SER A 1100 -18.20 61.50 -18.29
C SER A 1100 -17.21 61.60 -17.14
N LEU A 1101 -16.45 60.54 -16.86
CA LEU A 1101 -15.39 60.54 -15.84
C LEU A 1101 -14.23 61.47 -16.24
N GLU A 1102 -13.84 61.51 -17.52
CA GLU A 1102 -12.83 62.46 -18.02
C GLU A 1102 -13.29 63.91 -17.83
N THR A 1103 -14.54 64.23 -18.18
CA THR A 1103 -15.11 65.57 -17.95
C THR A 1103 -15.16 65.92 -16.46
N THR A 1104 -15.47 64.94 -15.60
CA THR A 1104 -15.48 65.12 -14.13
C THR A 1104 -14.06 65.31 -13.58
N LYS A 1105 -13.06 64.63 -14.16
CA LYS A 1105 -11.65 64.79 -13.82
C LYS A 1105 -11.15 66.20 -14.17
N GLU A 1106 -11.51 66.69 -15.34
CA GLU A 1106 -11.11 68.03 -15.83
C GLU A 1106 -11.75 69.17 -15.02
N SER A 1107 -12.89 68.91 -14.37
CA SER A 1107 -13.65 69.89 -13.58
C SER A 1107 -13.47 69.76 -12.05
N SER A 1108 -12.75 68.75 -11.55
CA SER A 1108 -12.51 68.57 -10.12
C SER A 1108 -11.23 69.28 -9.66
N ASP A 1109 -11.33 70.07 -8.59
CA ASP A 1109 -10.19 70.75 -7.96
C ASP A 1109 -9.51 69.89 -6.86
N SER A 1110 -10.00 68.67 -6.61
CA SER A 1110 -9.52 67.79 -5.54
C SER A 1110 -8.49 66.77 -6.04
N ALA A 1111 -7.24 66.91 -5.61
CA ALA A 1111 -6.16 65.98 -6.00
C ALA A 1111 -6.46 64.50 -5.62
N ALA A 1112 -7.17 64.27 -4.52
CA ALA A 1112 -7.56 62.92 -4.09
C ALA A 1112 -8.67 62.33 -4.99
N GLU A 1113 -9.60 63.17 -5.45
CA GLU A 1113 -10.68 62.78 -6.36
C GLU A 1113 -10.16 62.54 -7.77
N ILE A 1114 -9.29 63.43 -8.28
CA ILE A 1114 -8.59 63.26 -9.57
C ILE A 1114 -7.87 61.90 -9.60
N LYS A 1115 -7.09 61.59 -8.56
CA LYS A 1115 -6.36 60.30 -8.47
C LYS A 1115 -7.30 59.09 -8.42
N ARG A 1116 -8.47 59.21 -7.77
CA ARG A 1116 -9.50 58.15 -7.74
C ARG A 1116 -10.14 57.96 -9.12
N ILE A 1117 -10.47 59.05 -9.82
CA ILE A 1117 -11.03 59.02 -11.17
C ILE A 1117 -10.00 58.46 -12.16
N GLU A 1118 -8.72 58.84 -12.06
CA GLU A 1118 -7.64 58.29 -12.88
C GLU A 1118 -7.52 56.77 -12.75
N LYS A 1119 -7.57 56.26 -11.51
CA LYS A 1119 -7.58 54.81 -11.28
C LYS A 1119 -8.81 54.15 -11.92
N LYS A 1120 -9.99 54.75 -11.77
CA LYS A 1120 -11.24 54.23 -12.33
C LYS A 1120 -11.24 54.23 -13.86
N LEU A 1121 -10.71 55.28 -14.50
CA LEU A 1121 -10.52 55.36 -15.94
C LEU A 1121 -9.51 54.32 -16.43
N GLN A 1122 -8.40 54.11 -15.70
CA GLN A 1122 -7.43 53.08 -16.04
C GLN A 1122 -8.04 51.68 -16.02
N ASP A 1123 -8.87 51.37 -15.01
CA ASP A 1123 -9.56 50.08 -14.92
C ASP A 1123 -10.62 49.95 -16.02
N LEU A 1124 -11.38 51.02 -16.31
CA LEU A 1124 -12.38 51.04 -17.38
C LEU A 1124 -11.78 50.87 -18.78
N HIS A 1125 -10.63 51.49 -19.07
CA HIS A 1125 -9.91 51.31 -20.34
C HIS A 1125 -9.42 49.87 -20.53
N LYS A 1126 -8.94 49.21 -19.46
CA LYS A 1126 -8.58 47.78 -19.51
C LYS A 1126 -9.80 46.92 -19.79
N GLN A 1127 -10.93 47.21 -19.14
CA GLN A 1127 -12.18 46.49 -19.38
C GLN A 1127 -12.70 46.70 -20.81
N GLN A 1128 -12.63 47.92 -21.37
CA GLN A 1128 -13.02 48.18 -22.76
C GLN A 1128 -12.15 47.43 -23.78
N ALA A 1129 -10.84 47.35 -23.55
CA ALA A 1129 -9.93 46.60 -24.41
C ALA A 1129 -10.23 45.09 -24.36
N GLU A 1130 -10.49 44.55 -23.17
CA GLU A 1130 -10.92 43.16 -22.98
C GLU A 1130 -12.27 42.90 -23.67
N LEU A 1131 -13.25 43.79 -23.49
CA LEU A 1131 -14.59 43.65 -24.04
C LEU A 1131 -14.60 43.70 -25.58
N SER A 1132 -13.76 44.56 -26.18
CA SER A 1132 -13.60 44.60 -27.64
C SER A 1132 -13.01 43.30 -28.18
N THR A 1133 -12.00 42.75 -27.51
CA THR A 1133 -11.42 41.44 -27.85
C THR A 1133 -12.46 40.32 -27.72
N PHE A 1134 -13.27 40.37 -26.67
CA PHE A 1134 -14.35 39.40 -26.45
C PHE A 1134 -15.45 39.50 -27.50
N GLU A 1135 -15.83 40.71 -27.94
CA GLU A 1135 -16.82 40.91 -29.02
C GLU A 1135 -16.38 40.23 -30.33
N GLU A 1136 -15.11 40.36 -30.71
CA GLU A 1136 -14.57 39.72 -31.91
C GLU A 1136 -14.62 38.19 -31.83
N LYS A 1137 -14.24 37.63 -30.67
CA LYS A 1137 -14.34 36.18 -30.42
C LYS A 1137 -15.79 35.73 -30.45
N LEU A 1138 -16.67 36.44 -29.75
CA LEU A 1138 -18.09 36.10 -29.67
C LEU A 1138 -18.74 36.13 -31.06
N ARG A 1139 -18.36 37.08 -31.92
CA ARG A 1139 -18.78 37.11 -33.34
C ARG A 1139 -18.37 35.82 -34.06
N HIS A 1140 -17.10 35.43 -33.95
CA HIS A 1140 -16.60 34.22 -34.61
C HIS A 1140 -17.35 32.96 -34.16
N TYR A 1141 -17.59 32.78 -32.85
CA TYR A 1141 -18.34 31.65 -32.33
C TYR A 1141 -19.84 31.71 -32.63
N ALA A 1142 -20.44 32.92 -32.69
CA ALA A 1142 -21.83 33.09 -33.10
C ALA A 1142 -22.05 32.63 -34.55
N ASP A 1143 -21.10 32.89 -35.45
CA ASP A 1143 -21.15 32.44 -36.85
C ASP A 1143 -21.08 30.91 -36.98
N GLN A 1144 -20.48 30.21 -36.01
CA GLN A 1144 -20.41 28.74 -35.99
C GLN A 1144 -21.75 28.07 -35.65
N ARG A 1145 -22.72 28.82 -35.08
CA ARG A 1145 -24.04 28.29 -34.66
C ARG A 1145 -23.95 26.97 -33.89
N ILE A 1146 -23.14 26.96 -32.83
CA ILE A 1146 -22.89 25.76 -32.03
C ILE A 1146 -24.21 25.21 -31.47
N THR A 1147 -24.43 23.91 -31.66
CA THR A 1147 -25.54 23.14 -31.10
C THR A 1147 -25.07 22.18 -30.00
N LEU A 1148 -25.96 21.91 -29.04
CA LEU A 1148 -25.69 21.02 -27.91
C LEU A 1148 -26.48 19.72 -28.04
N ASP A 1149 -25.84 18.61 -27.74
CA ASP A 1149 -26.53 17.36 -27.43
C ASP A 1149 -26.37 17.12 -25.94
N LEU A 1150 -27.45 17.25 -25.17
CA LEU A 1150 -27.42 17.08 -23.72
C LEU A 1150 -26.89 15.70 -23.29
N ASP A 1151 -27.04 14.66 -24.12
CA ASP A 1151 -26.53 13.31 -23.81
C ASP A 1151 -24.99 13.23 -23.79
N ASP A 1152 -24.30 14.13 -24.51
CA ASP A 1152 -22.84 14.24 -24.47
C ASP A 1152 -22.34 14.71 -23.09
N GLY A 1153 -23.24 15.25 -22.26
CA GLY A 1153 -22.95 15.74 -20.92
C GLY A 1153 -22.24 17.09 -20.91
N VAL A 1154 -22.00 17.63 -19.72
CA VAL A 1154 -21.44 18.99 -19.58
C VAL A 1154 -20.03 19.05 -20.13
N LYS A 1155 -19.17 18.06 -19.87
CA LYS A 1155 -17.76 18.09 -20.28
C LYS A 1155 -17.55 18.33 -21.77
N VAL A 1156 -18.23 17.53 -22.59
CA VAL A 1156 -18.08 17.57 -24.05
C VAL A 1156 -18.71 18.86 -24.59
N ASN A 1157 -19.91 19.20 -24.13
CA ASN A 1157 -20.60 20.39 -24.61
C ASN A 1157 -19.92 21.70 -24.18
N TYR A 1158 -19.39 21.78 -22.97
CA TYR A 1158 -18.66 22.95 -22.46
C TYR A 1158 -17.38 23.20 -23.27
N GLY A 1159 -16.70 22.13 -23.72
CA GLY A 1159 -15.50 22.23 -24.55
C GLY A 1159 -15.72 22.88 -25.91
N LYS A 1160 -16.95 22.89 -26.44
CA LYS A 1160 -17.29 23.47 -27.76
C LYS A 1160 -17.08 24.99 -27.82
N PHE A 1161 -17.06 25.68 -26.68
CA PHE A 1161 -17.02 27.15 -26.60
C PHE A 1161 -15.62 27.73 -26.40
N GLY A 1162 -14.60 26.88 -26.27
CA GLY A 1162 -13.22 27.31 -26.03
C GLY A 1162 -13.12 28.30 -24.88
N ASP A 1163 -12.37 29.39 -25.06
CA ASP A 1163 -12.09 30.39 -24.03
C ASP A 1163 -13.19 31.44 -23.84
N LEU A 1164 -14.38 31.28 -24.44
CA LEU A 1164 -15.55 32.11 -24.13
C LEU A 1164 -16.13 31.81 -22.73
N LEU A 1165 -15.93 30.58 -22.26
CA LEU A 1165 -16.40 30.11 -20.98
C LEU A 1165 -15.29 30.17 -19.92
N ALA A 1166 -15.66 30.47 -18.68
CA ALA A 1166 -14.72 30.45 -17.56
C ALA A 1166 -14.28 29.01 -17.21
N GLU A 1167 -13.08 28.84 -16.65
CA GLU A 1167 -12.63 27.57 -16.03
C GLU A 1167 -12.67 26.32 -16.94
N VAL A 1168 -12.55 26.47 -18.26
CA VAL A 1168 -12.67 25.37 -19.25
C VAL A 1168 -11.75 24.21 -18.91
N LYS A 1169 -10.46 24.48 -18.66
CA LYS A 1169 -9.47 23.45 -18.29
C LYS A 1169 -9.88 22.67 -17.04
N ALA A 1170 -10.48 23.33 -16.05
CA ALA A 1170 -10.91 22.68 -14.82
C ALA A 1170 -12.09 21.71 -15.07
N ILE A 1171 -12.92 21.97 -16.08
CA ILE A 1171 -14.09 21.17 -16.44
C ILE A 1171 -13.72 20.04 -17.42
N THR A 1172 -13.02 20.37 -18.51
CA THR A 1172 -12.68 19.44 -19.60
C THR A 1172 -11.45 18.58 -19.32
N GLY A 1173 -10.51 19.06 -18.48
CA GLY A 1173 -9.21 18.45 -18.21
C GLY A 1173 -8.11 18.93 -19.16
N ASP A 1174 -6.86 18.54 -18.89
CA ASP A 1174 -5.64 18.99 -19.63
C ASP A 1174 -5.55 18.52 -21.08
N LYS A 1175 -6.47 17.65 -21.52
CA LYS A 1175 -6.56 17.18 -22.90
C LYS A 1175 -7.72 17.86 -23.61
N THR A 1176 -7.45 19.05 -24.14
CA THR A 1176 -8.06 19.47 -25.40
C THR A 1176 -7.12 19.02 -26.51
N GLU A 1177 -7.36 17.83 -27.06
CA GLU A 1177 -6.91 17.49 -28.41
C GLU A 1177 -7.94 18.01 -29.41
#